data_AF-A0A8J8CJI0-F1
#
_entry.id   AF-A0A8J8CJI0-F1
#
_cell.length_a   1.000
_cell.length_b   1.000
_cell.length_c   1.000
_cell.angle_alpha   90.00
_cell.angle_beta   90.00
_cell.angle_gamma   90.00
#
_symmetry.space_group_name_H-M   'P 1'
#
loop_
_entity.id
_entity.type
_entity.pdbx_description
1 polymer ?
#
loop_
_entity_poly.entity_id
_entity_poly.type
_entity_poly.pdbx_seq_one_letter_code
_entity_poly.pdbx_strand_id
1 'polypeptide(L)'
;MAKKRTSAGFLHSLTLTLRSGVLKSTAPTPPTVPNHTVTLPDDEAAPTQSEQGSRSGWGLTELGHGLMIFWAIAAGSAIATHFAPVQAWERQAQSVMLRVRGTVAPPEDIVILAVDDESLLQLSGSSWPLRRATYAQAIDKIMQAGAKTVAVDIRWDLPSSFGRDSQSSADCSNDDILVSDDDQQLQAVLQRYDGRVTLAVDLDELEQRQGEQSRISLPFCPFRTAKASLGLIKFPLEPNGRVHRFGQAFLSEESEGMKLLKAENISSFAQATLKAGGIPSVLPKGDSIFFYGRAGTFQRVPFWTVLSPENWNDDYLKQGSIFKDKIVVIGPVASRVGDELNTPFGIMPGVELHANAIAALLQNRSLPSAFPNPAIAGLAVSLLVIGASVLPHQAKHPVARFGWALAIALSWSGVTYVLLTQASMLVPIAAPMGAIALAGVSYLGTGLTRDHRNKQRFRKTLKHYSRSPLVQEMMSGQDEFKDLLQERELEILGKNLGGRYKITKVLGSGGFGETYIAEDIQRPGAPQCVVKQLRPSTNNPKHLRLARRLFQAEAETLERLGEHDQIPRLLAYFEEDQEFYLAQEFIPGPPLSEELSLGRHLPESRIVEVLQELLEVLSFVHSKNVIHRDIKPSNVIKRQSDDKLVLIDFGAVKALHDQIIDSDIPSTATIGIGTQGYMPPEQCAGNPRFNSDIYAVGMMGIQALTGLPPSQLKENPQTGEIQWRDKAIVSPALAAILTKMVHYDFQKRYQSAIAVLQDVTQVSNLSTISLVLDDLLADELLADGLGEDETMTRPWPAAFAEDLPPTEPPPTE
;
A
#
# COMPACT_ATOMS: atom_id res chain seq x y z
N MET A 1 27.74 -0.44 -51.22
CA MET A 1 27.74 1.02 -51.44
C MET A 1 26.41 1.60 -50.97
N ALA A 2 26.39 2.32 -49.86
CA ALA A 2 25.47 3.41 -49.54
C ALA A 2 26.05 4.10 -48.31
N LYS A 3 26.43 5.37 -48.46
CA LYS A 3 27.32 6.12 -47.58
C LYS A 3 26.64 7.44 -47.22
N LYS A 4 26.64 7.76 -45.92
CA LYS A 4 26.68 9.09 -45.27
C LYS A 4 25.74 10.21 -45.78
N ARG A 5 24.99 10.81 -44.84
CA ARG A 5 25.18 12.23 -44.48
C ARG A 5 24.56 12.60 -43.12
N THR A 6 25.31 13.46 -42.44
CA THR A 6 25.17 14.11 -41.13
C THR A 6 24.25 15.33 -41.17
N SER A 7 23.66 15.71 -40.04
CA SER A 7 23.23 17.09 -39.77
C SER A 7 23.35 17.43 -38.29
N ALA A 8 24.43 18.14 -37.95
CA ALA A 8 24.57 18.96 -36.76
C ALA A 8 23.78 20.27 -36.95
N GLY A 9 23.31 20.88 -35.85
CA GLY A 9 22.85 22.26 -35.84
C GLY A 9 21.45 22.47 -35.30
N PHE A 10 21.24 22.26 -34.00
CA PHE A 10 20.06 22.74 -33.28
C PHE A 10 20.46 23.29 -31.90
N LEU A 11 21.45 24.20 -31.90
CA LEU A 11 21.86 25.02 -30.76
C LEU A 11 22.31 26.40 -31.27
N HIS A 12 21.36 27.18 -31.78
CA HIS A 12 21.50 28.63 -31.96
C HIS A 12 20.12 29.25 -32.11
N SER A 13 19.92 30.43 -31.53
CA SER A 13 18.67 31.21 -31.53
C SER A 13 17.66 30.89 -30.42
N LEU A 14 18.04 31.21 -29.18
CA LEU A 14 17.07 31.80 -28.25
C LEU A 14 17.76 32.74 -27.25
N THR A 15 18.14 33.91 -27.76
CA THR A 15 18.50 35.08 -26.96
C THR A 15 18.12 36.34 -27.75
N LEU A 16 17.26 37.16 -27.13
CA LEU A 16 16.97 38.57 -27.43
C LEU A 16 16.22 38.82 -28.77
N THR A 17 15.16 39.62 -28.87
CA THR A 17 14.98 40.93 -28.25
C THR A 17 13.51 41.37 -28.37
N LEU A 18 13.09 42.18 -27.40
CA LEU A 18 11.84 42.93 -27.30
C LEU A 18 11.44 43.75 -28.55
N ARG A 19 10.17 44.18 -28.52
CA ARG A 19 9.55 45.44 -28.99
C ARG A 19 8.74 45.41 -30.31
N SER A 20 7.49 45.81 -30.11
CA SER A 20 6.70 46.77 -30.91
C SER A 20 5.84 46.29 -32.08
N GLY A 21 4.65 46.93 -32.18
CA GLY A 21 3.83 47.03 -33.39
C GLY A 21 2.74 45.98 -33.51
N VAL A 22 1.52 46.20 -33.01
CA VAL A 22 0.41 46.92 -33.70
C VAL A 22 0.08 46.32 -35.06
N LEU A 23 -1.11 45.72 -35.18
CA LEU A 23 -2.12 46.06 -36.20
C LEU A 23 -3.48 45.41 -35.87
N LYS A 24 -4.52 46.25 -35.86
CA LYS A 24 -5.95 45.96 -35.67
C LYS A 24 -6.59 45.45 -36.97
N SER A 25 -7.69 44.71 -36.85
CA SER A 25 -8.76 44.66 -37.87
C SER A 25 -10.15 44.49 -37.23
N THR A 26 -10.86 45.62 -37.16
CA THR A 26 -12.33 45.90 -37.25
C THR A 26 -13.42 44.87 -36.86
N ALA A 27 -14.13 45.19 -35.76
CA ALA A 27 -15.58 45.33 -35.46
C ALA A 27 -16.69 44.70 -36.39
N PRO A 28 -17.94 44.43 -35.92
CA PRO A 28 -18.79 45.35 -35.14
C PRO A 28 -19.61 44.78 -33.94
N THR A 29 -19.99 45.68 -33.03
CA THR A 29 -20.93 45.52 -31.89
C THR A 29 -22.39 45.79 -32.28
N PRO A 30 -23.36 45.34 -31.45
CA PRO A 30 -24.33 46.29 -30.85
C PRO A 30 -24.77 45.88 -29.42
N PRO A 31 -25.72 46.56 -28.74
CA PRO A 31 -25.58 47.82 -28.02
C PRO A 31 -25.82 47.71 -26.48
N THR A 32 -25.32 48.70 -25.74
CA THR A 32 -25.55 49.00 -24.30
C THR A 32 -26.93 49.65 -24.05
N VAL A 33 -27.56 49.51 -22.87
CA VAL A 33 -27.67 50.49 -21.72
C VAL A 33 -28.97 50.12 -20.93
N PRO A 34 -29.25 50.48 -19.64
CA PRO A 34 -28.45 50.96 -18.49
C PRO A 34 -28.62 50.16 -17.17
N ASN A 35 -27.65 50.37 -16.27
CA ASN A 35 -27.77 50.20 -14.81
C ASN A 35 -28.66 51.28 -14.19
N HIS A 36 -29.53 50.89 -13.25
CA HIS A 36 -30.07 51.80 -12.24
C HIS A 36 -29.28 51.64 -10.94
N THR A 37 -28.60 52.72 -10.56
CA THR A 37 -28.00 52.92 -9.23
C THR A 37 -29.03 53.62 -8.35
N VAL A 38 -29.35 53.05 -7.19
CA VAL A 38 -29.99 53.76 -6.08
C VAL A 38 -29.05 53.63 -4.88
N THR A 39 -28.64 54.76 -4.33
CA THR A 39 -27.80 54.85 -3.12
C THR A 39 -28.54 55.57 -2.00
N LEU A 40 -28.27 55.10 -0.77
CA LEU A 40 -28.16 55.78 0.54
C LEU A 40 -29.19 55.32 1.59
N PRO A 41 -28.87 55.35 2.92
CA PRO A 41 -27.69 55.97 3.57
C PRO A 41 -26.98 55.10 4.64
N ASP A 42 -25.83 55.62 5.10
CA ASP A 42 -25.03 55.19 6.25
C ASP A 42 -25.78 55.38 7.60
N ASP A 43 -25.58 54.47 8.56
CA ASP A 43 -25.43 54.79 9.99
C ASP A 43 -24.87 53.60 10.83
N GLU A 44 -23.93 53.96 11.71
CA GLU A 44 -23.50 53.37 13.00
C GLU A 44 -22.88 51.94 13.14
N ALA A 45 -21.54 51.97 13.31
CA ALA A 45 -20.72 51.42 14.41
C ALA A 45 -20.69 49.91 14.82
N ALA A 46 -19.49 49.33 14.56
CA ALA A 46 -18.67 48.43 15.39
C ALA A 46 -18.96 46.90 15.48
N PRO A 47 -17.95 46.04 15.74
CA PRO A 47 -16.51 46.13 15.49
C PRO A 47 -15.99 44.97 14.60
N THR A 48 -14.80 45.18 14.07
CA THR A 48 -13.92 44.22 13.40
C THR A 48 -13.72 42.93 14.21
N GLN A 49 -14.22 41.80 13.69
CA GLN A 49 -13.68 40.48 14.02
C GLN A 49 -12.77 39.99 12.90
N SER A 50 -11.49 39.95 13.28
CA SER A 50 -10.35 39.30 12.66
C SER A 50 -10.68 38.13 11.75
N GLU A 51 -10.08 38.19 10.55
CA GLU A 51 -9.75 37.06 9.70
C GLU A 51 -9.24 35.87 10.53
N GLN A 52 -10.11 34.88 10.80
CA GLN A 52 -9.65 33.53 11.08
C GLN A 52 -9.55 32.80 9.76
N GLY A 53 -8.29 32.68 9.33
CA GLY A 53 -7.89 32.09 8.07
C GLY A 53 -8.54 30.73 7.80
N SER A 54 -9.12 30.64 6.62
CA SER A 54 -9.25 29.41 5.86
C SER A 54 -7.84 28.82 5.66
N ARG A 55 -7.37 28.02 6.62
CA ARG A 55 -6.26 27.09 6.36
C ARG A 55 -6.83 25.97 5.49
N SER A 56 -6.69 26.12 4.18
CA SER A 56 -6.85 25.04 3.22
C SER A 56 -5.86 23.93 3.55
N GLY A 57 -6.32 22.96 4.35
CA GLY A 57 -5.58 21.72 4.56
C GLY A 57 -5.39 21.05 3.21
N TRP A 58 -4.13 20.88 2.80
CA TRP A 58 -3.76 20.21 1.56
C TRP A 58 -4.48 18.86 1.49
N GLY A 59 -5.15 18.58 0.37
CA GLY A 59 -5.77 17.27 0.15
C GLY A 59 -4.72 16.16 0.25
N LEU A 60 -5.08 14.97 0.74
CA LEU A 60 -4.12 13.86 0.91
C LEU A 60 -3.39 13.47 -0.39
N THR A 61 -3.95 13.80 -1.56
CA THR A 61 -3.31 13.65 -2.87
C THR A 61 -2.14 14.61 -3.06
N GLU A 62 -2.33 15.87 -2.72
CA GLU A 62 -1.31 16.91 -2.81
C GLU A 62 -0.15 16.62 -1.86
N LEU A 63 -0.45 16.04 -0.69
CA LEU A 63 0.57 15.52 0.23
C LEU A 63 1.37 14.37 -0.37
N GLY A 64 0.70 13.43 -1.07
CA GLY A 64 1.36 12.37 -1.81
C GLY A 64 2.34 12.94 -2.84
N HIS A 65 1.89 13.84 -3.72
CA HIS A 65 2.75 14.48 -4.71
C HIS A 65 3.89 15.31 -4.09
N GLY A 66 3.63 16.02 -3.00
CA GLY A 66 4.66 16.75 -2.26
C GLY A 66 5.77 15.84 -1.72
N LEU A 67 5.41 14.68 -1.18
CA LEU A 67 6.38 13.68 -0.69
C LEU A 67 7.22 13.09 -1.83
N MET A 68 6.66 12.92 -3.02
CA MET A 68 7.41 12.44 -4.20
C MET A 68 8.51 13.42 -4.61
N ILE A 69 8.13 14.70 -4.74
CA ILE A 69 9.07 15.77 -5.08
C ILE A 69 10.14 15.87 -3.99
N PHE A 70 9.74 15.76 -2.73
CA PHE A 70 10.67 15.71 -1.60
C PHE A 70 11.69 14.59 -1.75
N TRP A 71 11.27 13.34 -1.99
CA TRP A 71 12.21 12.22 -2.15
C TRP A 71 13.12 12.38 -3.37
N ALA A 72 12.61 12.92 -4.48
CA ALA A 72 13.42 13.21 -5.66
C ALA A 72 14.49 14.28 -5.40
N ILE A 73 14.13 15.37 -4.71
CA ILE A 73 15.06 16.44 -4.32
C ILE A 73 16.06 15.92 -3.29
N ALA A 74 15.60 15.15 -2.30
CA ALA A 74 16.46 14.59 -1.26
C ALA A 74 17.51 13.65 -1.85
N ALA A 75 17.11 12.75 -2.76
CA ALA A 75 18.03 11.83 -3.43
C ALA A 75 19.03 12.56 -4.34
N GLY A 76 18.56 13.51 -5.15
CA GLY A 76 19.44 14.31 -6.01
C GLY A 76 20.41 15.17 -5.22
N SER A 77 19.93 15.81 -4.15
CA SER A 77 20.77 16.61 -3.25
C SER A 77 21.82 15.75 -2.57
N ALA A 78 21.45 14.57 -2.07
CA ALA A 78 22.39 13.64 -1.43
C ALA A 78 23.52 13.18 -2.38
N ILE A 79 23.22 12.96 -3.66
CA ILE A 79 24.23 12.66 -4.68
C ILE A 79 25.09 13.90 -4.97
N ALA A 80 24.47 15.08 -5.14
CA ALA A 80 25.19 16.31 -5.47
C ALA A 80 26.13 16.79 -4.36
N THR A 81 25.76 16.58 -3.10
CA THR A 81 26.55 16.98 -1.93
C THR A 81 27.44 15.86 -1.38
N HIS A 82 27.51 14.71 -2.07
CA HIS A 82 28.36 13.61 -1.65
C HIS A 82 28.00 13.07 -0.24
N PHE A 83 26.73 13.04 0.12
CA PHE A 83 26.27 12.62 1.45
C PHE A 83 26.70 11.18 1.78
N ALA A 84 27.56 11.04 2.80
CA ALA A 84 28.30 9.81 3.08
C ALA A 84 27.44 8.53 3.23
N PRO A 85 26.29 8.53 3.93
CA PRO A 85 25.44 7.34 4.01
C PRO A 85 24.93 6.86 2.65
N VAL A 86 24.51 7.81 1.79
CA VAL A 86 24.03 7.51 0.45
C VAL A 86 25.17 7.03 -0.44
N GLN A 87 26.37 7.61 -0.31
CA GLN A 87 27.55 7.10 -0.99
C GLN A 87 27.92 5.68 -0.56
N ALA A 88 27.88 5.38 0.74
CA ALA A 88 28.18 4.05 1.25
C ALA A 88 27.24 3.00 0.62
N TRP A 89 25.94 3.33 0.54
CA TRP A 89 24.93 2.50 -0.11
C TRP A 89 25.15 2.38 -1.61
N GLU A 90 25.48 3.48 -2.28
CA GLU A 90 25.79 3.51 -3.71
C GLU A 90 26.99 2.59 -4.03
N ARG A 91 28.08 2.70 -3.26
CA ARG A 91 29.26 1.83 -3.39
C ARG A 91 28.95 0.38 -3.06
N GLN A 92 28.06 0.12 -2.10
CA GLN A 92 27.60 -1.22 -1.80
C GLN A 92 26.82 -1.82 -2.98
N ALA A 93 25.89 -1.07 -3.58
CA ALA A 93 25.14 -1.50 -4.77
C ALA A 93 26.07 -1.77 -5.96
N GLN A 94 27.03 -0.87 -6.23
CA GLN A 94 28.05 -1.07 -7.26
C GLN A 94 28.90 -2.32 -7.00
N SER A 95 29.26 -2.58 -5.74
CA SER A 95 29.99 -3.81 -5.36
C SER A 95 29.18 -5.07 -5.64
N VAL A 96 27.86 -5.04 -5.39
CA VAL A 96 26.96 -6.14 -5.75
C VAL A 96 26.94 -6.33 -7.27
N MET A 97 26.79 -5.26 -8.05
CA MET A 97 26.76 -5.35 -9.51
C MET A 97 28.04 -5.93 -10.10
N LEU A 98 29.20 -5.55 -9.57
CA LEU A 98 30.49 -6.13 -9.98
C LEU A 98 30.59 -7.62 -9.65
N ARG A 99 30.09 -8.06 -8.48
CA ARG A 99 30.03 -9.48 -8.14
C ARG A 99 29.07 -10.26 -9.02
N VAL A 100 27.90 -9.70 -9.33
CA VAL A 100 26.91 -10.31 -10.24
C VAL A 100 27.45 -10.40 -11.67
N ARG A 101 28.23 -9.42 -12.12
CA ARG A 101 28.96 -9.47 -13.40
C ARG A 101 29.96 -10.64 -13.44
N GLY A 102 30.53 -10.99 -12.29
CA GLY A 102 31.48 -12.09 -12.15
C GLY A 102 32.88 -11.75 -12.67
N THR A 103 33.67 -12.81 -12.81
CA THR A 103 35.08 -12.76 -13.25
C THR A 103 35.17 -12.66 -14.77
N VAL A 104 36.00 -11.74 -15.24
CA VAL A 104 36.38 -11.54 -16.65
C VAL A 104 37.84 -11.97 -16.79
N ALA A 105 38.17 -12.62 -17.90
CA ALA A 105 39.55 -13.03 -18.16
C ALA A 105 40.52 -11.82 -18.09
N PRO A 106 41.56 -11.88 -17.26
CA PRO A 106 42.57 -10.82 -17.18
C PRO A 106 43.48 -10.84 -18.42
N PRO A 107 44.17 -9.73 -18.73
CA PRO A 107 45.20 -9.74 -19.77
C PRO A 107 46.34 -10.69 -19.40
N GLU A 108 46.83 -11.44 -20.38
CA GLU A 108 47.94 -12.40 -20.18
C GLU A 108 49.30 -11.71 -19.99
N ASP A 109 49.38 -10.39 -20.21
CA ASP A 109 50.59 -9.57 -20.13
C ASP A 109 51.05 -9.30 -18.68
N ILE A 110 50.32 -9.78 -17.67
CA ILE A 110 50.61 -9.53 -16.26
C ILE A 110 50.76 -10.86 -15.53
N VAL A 111 51.87 -10.99 -14.80
CA VAL A 111 52.16 -12.16 -13.95
C VAL A 111 52.44 -11.68 -12.53
N ILE A 112 51.86 -12.35 -11.55
CA ILE A 112 52.12 -12.08 -10.14
C ILE A 112 53.14 -13.10 -9.66
N LEU A 113 54.28 -12.61 -9.16
CA LEU A 113 55.22 -13.42 -8.42
C LEU A 113 54.87 -13.33 -6.93
N ALA A 114 54.14 -14.33 -6.45
CA ALA A 114 53.52 -14.32 -5.14
C ALA A 114 54.50 -14.79 -4.06
N VAL A 115 54.78 -13.95 -3.07
CA VAL A 115 55.42 -14.39 -1.82
C VAL A 115 54.33 -15.00 -0.94
N ASP A 116 54.09 -16.29 -1.15
CA ASP A 116 53.11 -17.11 -0.43
C ASP A 116 53.74 -17.82 0.79
N ASP A 117 52.91 -18.49 1.58
CA ASP A 117 53.36 -19.18 2.80
C ASP A 117 54.42 -20.25 2.51
N GLU A 118 54.34 -20.92 1.36
CA GLU A 118 55.35 -21.87 0.92
C GLU A 118 56.69 -21.18 0.63
N SER A 119 56.66 -20.04 -0.07
CA SER A 119 57.87 -19.25 -0.34
C SER A 119 58.54 -18.77 0.95
N LEU A 120 57.76 -18.33 1.94
CA LEU A 120 58.29 -17.93 3.25
C LEU A 120 58.89 -19.13 4.01
N LEU A 121 58.21 -20.27 3.99
CA LEU A 121 58.70 -21.48 4.65
C LEU A 121 60.02 -21.96 4.05
N GLN A 122 60.09 -22.08 2.72
CA GLN A 122 61.26 -22.60 2.02
C GLN A 122 62.47 -21.66 2.10
N LEU A 123 62.27 -20.35 2.05
CA LEU A 123 63.38 -19.39 1.89
C LEU A 123 63.85 -18.76 3.20
N SER A 124 62.99 -18.67 4.23
CA SER A 124 63.30 -17.95 5.46
C SER A 124 62.79 -18.62 6.74
N GLY A 125 62.19 -19.80 6.67
CA GLY A 125 61.58 -20.44 7.83
C GLY A 125 60.41 -19.64 8.42
N SER A 126 59.66 -18.93 7.57
CA SER A 126 58.52 -18.04 7.93
C SER A 126 58.89 -16.63 8.42
N SER A 127 60.13 -16.16 8.22
CA SER A 127 60.52 -14.78 8.52
C SER A 127 60.13 -13.81 7.40
N TRP A 128 59.63 -12.62 7.78
CA TRP A 128 59.32 -11.51 6.87
C TRP A 128 59.99 -10.20 7.32
N PRO A 129 60.47 -9.36 6.38
CA PRO A 129 60.63 -9.63 4.95
C PRO A 129 61.74 -10.65 4.63
N LEU A 130 61.72 -11.22 3.42
CA LEU A 130 62.84 -12.02 2.91
C LEU A 130 64.11 -11.15 2.74
N ARG A 131 65.27 -11.79 2.67
CA ARG A 131 66.56 -11.12 2.39
C ARG A 131 66.50 -10.35 1.07
N ARG A 132 67.12 -9.17 1.01
CA ARG A 132 67.15 -8.33 -0.19
C ARG A 132 67.94 -8.96 -1.33
N ALA A 133 68.98 -9.72 -1.00
CA ALA A 133 69.69 -10.59 -1.94
C ALA A 133 68.76 -11.56 -2.68
N THR A 134 67.74 -12.10 -1.99
CA THR A 134 66.78 -13.03 -2.58
C THR A 134 65.90 -12.33 -3.61
N TYR A 135 65.40 -11.13 -3.30
CA TYR A 135 64.68 -10.30 -4.27
C TYR A 135 65.56 -9.89 -5.45
N ALA A 136 66.82 -9.52 -5.18
CA ALA A 136 67.79 -9.17 -6.21
C ALA A 136 67.97 -10.30 -7.23
N GLN A 137 68.16 -11.54 -6.76
CA GLN A 137 68.30 -12.72 -7.62
C GLN A 137 67.03 -13.00 -8.44
N ALA A 138 65.84 -12.92 -7.83
CA ALA A 138 64.58 -13.13 -8.53
C ALA A 138 64.37 -12.08 -9.62
N ILE A 139 64.55 -10.79 -9.29
CA ILE A 139 64.43 -9.67 -10.25
C ILE A 139 65.42 -9.86 -11.39
N ASP A 140 66.68 -10.19 -11.10
CA ASP A 140 67.70 -10.37 -12.14
C ASP A 140 67.35 -11.49 -13.12
N LYS A 141 66.92 -12.66 -12.61
CA LYS A 141 66.50 -13.78 -13.46
C LYS A 141 65.27 -13.44 -14.31
N ILE A 142 64.28 -12.78 -13.73
CA ILE A 142 63.03 -12.39 -14.44
C ILE A 142 63.32 -11.35 -15.53
N MET A 143 64.19 -10.38 -15.24
CA MET A 143 64.59 -9.37 -16.21
C MET A 143 65.43 -9.98 -17.35
N GLN A 144 66.33 -10.93 -17.04
CA GLN A 144 67.07 -11.69 -18.06
C GLN A 144 66.16 -12.56 -18.93
N ALA A 145 65.05 -13.07 -18.38
CA ALA A 145 64.02 -13.78 -19.13
C ALA A 145 63.21 -12.89 -20.08
N GLY A 146 63.45 -11.57 -20.08
CA GLY A 146 62.83 -10.62 -20.99
C GLY A 146 61.56 -9.97 -20.44
N ALA A 147 61.37 -9.92 -19.12
CA ALA A 147 60.28 -9.14 -18.53
C ALA A 147 60.38 -7.66 -18.94
N LYS A 148 59.22 -7.06 -19.23
CA LYS A 148 59.12 -5.66 -19.67
C LYS A 148 59.43 -4.70 -18.54
N THR A 149 58.92 -4.99 -17.36
CA THR A 149 59.16 -4.26 -16.10
C THR A 149 58.81 -5.16 -14.92
N VAL A 150 59.44 -4.89 -13.78
CA VAL A 150 59.15 -5.55 -12.50
C VAL A 150 58.69 -4.50 -11.50
N ALA A 151 57.54 -4.71 -10.87
CA ALA A 151 57.02 -3.85 -9.82
C ALA A 151 57.03 -4.61 -8.49
N VAL A 152 57.57 -4.00 -7.45
CA VAL A 152 57.72 -4.63 -6.14
C VAL A 152 56.84 -3.91 -5.12
N ASP A 153 55.79 -4.60 -4.71
CA ASP A 153 54.82 -4.20 -3.69
C ASP A 153 55.31 -4.64 -2.30
N ILE A 154 56.47 -4.12 -1.90
CA ILE A 154 57.08 -4.39 -0.59
C ILE A 154 57.72 -3.10 -0.09
N ARG A 155 57.38 -2.73 1.16
CA ARG A 155 57.92 -1.53 1.79
C ARG A 155 59.37 -1.75 2.23
N TRP A 156 60.25 -0.93 1.68
CA TRP A 156 61.70 -1.03 1.84
C TRP A 156 62.31 0.29 2.28
N ASP A 157 61.70 0.91 3.29
CA ASP A 157 62.01 2.23 3.84
C ASP A 157 63.16 2.24 4.85
N LEU A 158 63.51 1.08 5.39
CA LEU A 158 64.59 0.89 6.37
C LEU A 158 65.72 0.01 5.82
N PRO A 159 66.96 0.15 6.34
CA PRO A 159 68.07 -0.75 6.03
C PRO A 159 67.73 -2.22 6.34
N SER A 160 68.36 -3.16 5.62
CA SER A 160 68.17 -4.58 5.87
C SER A 160 68.66 -4.96 7.28
N SER A 161 67.86 -5.78 7.97
CA SER A 161 68.25 -6.41 9.24
C SER A 161 69.14 -7.64 9.04
N PHE A 162 69.45 -8.01 7.79
CA PHE A 162 70.29 -9.15 7.44
C PHE A 162 71.68 -8.69 7.01
N GLY A 163 72.74 -9.14 7.70
CA GLY A 163 74.13 -8.80 7.39
C GLY A 163 75.05 -8.90 8.61
N ARG A 164 76.37 -8.90 8.41
CA ARG A 164 77.37 -8.89 9.51
C ARG A 164 77.56 -7.50 10.12
N ASP A 165 77.30 -6.44 9.35
CA ASP A 165 77.56 -5.05 9.74
C ASP A 165 76.25 -4.34 10.05
N SER A 166 75.73 -4.52 11.26
CA SER A 166 74.49 -3.92 11.75
C SER A 166 74.60 -2.41 12.06
N GLN A 167 75.49 -1.69 11.37
CA GLN A 167 75.75 -0.25 11.56
C GLN A 167 75.27 0.59 10.36
N SER A 168 74.34 0.07 9.56
CA SER A 168 73.78 0.81 8.43
C SER A 168 73.02 2.05 8.90
N SER A 169 73.42 3.22 8.42
CA SER A 169 72.75 4.48 8.73
C SER A 169 71.51 4.68 7.86
N ALA A 170 70.38 5.05 8.48
CA ALA A 170 69.20 5.52 7.77
C ALA A 170 69.31 7.00 7.34
N ASP A 171 70.36 7.71 7.79
CA ASP A 171 70.59 9.11 7.44
C ASP A 171 71.17 9.22 6.02
N CYS A 172 70.41 9.88 5.16
CA CYS A 172 70.67 10.00 3.73
C CYS A 172 71.50 11.24 3.38
N SER A 173 71.93 12.03 4.38
CA SER A 173 72.61 13.31 4.19
C SER A 173 74.14 13.23 4.13
N ASN A 174 74.73 12.09 4.50
CA ASN A 174 76.17 11.86 4.46
C ASN A 174 76.54 11.01 3.23
N ASP A 175 77.66 11.33 2.57
CA ASP A 175 78.16 10.56 1.41
C ASP A 175 78.72 9.18 1.82
N ASP A 176 79.10 8.99 3.09
CA ASP A 176 79.63 7.75 3.65
C ASP A 176 78.51 6.86 4.24
N ILE A 177 77.49 6.53 3.44
CA ILE A 177 76.43 5.60 3.88
C ILE A 177 76.98 4.17 3.90
N LEU A 178 77.09 3.58 5.10
CA LEU A 178 77.35 2.14 5.24
C LEU A 178 76.10 1.36 4.81
N VAL A 179 76.21 0.63 3.70
CA VAL A 179 75.14 -0.21 3.14
C VAL A 179 75.47 -1.67 3.41
N SER A 180 74.53 -2.44 3.95
CA SER A 180 74.71 -3.87 4.24
C SER A 180 74.98 -4.67 2.95
N ASP A 181 75.71 -5.80 3.05
CA ASP A 181 75.92 -6.72 1.91
C ASP A 181 74.60 -7.18 1.25
N ASP A 182 73.53 -7.27 2.05
CA ASP A 182 72.19 -7.66 1.56
C ASP A 182 71.55 -6.54 0.74
N ASP A 183 71.60 -5.30 1.22
CA ASP A 183 71.10 -4.12 0.50
C ASP A 183 71.94 -3.81 -0.74
N GLN A 184 73.27 -3.99 -0.69
CA GLN A 184 74.17 -3.76 -1.82
C GLN A 184 73.81 -4.66 -3.03
N GLN A 185 73.44 -5.91 -2.79
CA GLN A 185 73.04 -6.84 -3.86
C GLN A 185 71.77 -6.37 -4.58
N LEU A 186 70.77 -5.91 -3.83
CA LEU A 186 69.56 -5.36 -4.42
C LEU A 186 69.83 -4.04 -5.15
N GLN A 187 70.63 -3.15 -4.55
CA GLN A 187 71.03 -1.89 -5.17
C GLN A 187 71.72 -2.12 -6.52
N ALA A 188 72.65 -3.06 -6.61
CA ALA A 188 73.37 -3.38 -7.85
C ALA A 188 72.42 -3.87 -8.97
N VAL A 189 71.41 -4.67 -8.62
CA VAL A 189 70.40 -5.13 -9.59
C VAL A 189 69.49 -3.98 -10.03
N LEU A 190 69.07 -3.10 -9.12
CA LEU A 190 68.26 -1.93 -9.47
C LEU A 190 69.01 -0.99 -10.43
N GLN A 191 70.30 -0.73 -10.17
CA GLN A 191 71.16 0.10 -11.04
C GLN A 191 71.32 -0.51 -12.43
N ARG A 192 71.43 -1.84 -12.53
CA ARG A 192 71.56 -2.55 -13.80
C ARG A 192 70.36 -2.34 -14.73
N TYR A 193 69.17 -2.16 -14.17
CA TYR A 193 67.92 -2.12 -14.92
C TYR A 193 67.27 -0.72 -15.00
N ASP A 194 68.07 0.35 -14.86
CA ASP A 194 67.79 1.78 -15.07
C ASP A 194 66.30 2.14 -15.25
N GLY A 195 65.56 2.23 -14.14
CA GLY A 195 64.17 2.69 -14.12
C GLY A 195 63.10 1.68 -14.56
N ARG A 196 63.47 0.45 -14.95
CA ARG A 196 62.52 -0.63 -15.29
C ARG A 196 62.01 -1.42 -14.09
N VAL A 197 62.49 -1.09 -12.88
CA VAL A 197 61.97 -1.66 -11.62
C VAL A 197 61.24 -0.57 -10.85
N THR A 198 59.99 -0.85 -10.47
CA THR A 198 59.17 0.06 -9.65
C THR A 198 59.16 -0.40 -8.20
N LEU A 199 59.43 0.52 -7.27
CA LEU A 199 59.42 0.28 -5.83
C LEU A 199 58.23 0.96 -5.17
N ALA A 200 57.67 0.30 -4.16
CA ALA A 200 56.57 0.80 -3.36
C ALA A 200 56.97 2.03 -2.54
N VAL A 201 56.15 3.07 -2.62
CA VAL A 201 56.11 4.21 -1.71
C VAL A 201 54.84 4.11 -0.90
N ASP A 202 54.93 4.34 0.40
CA ASP A 202 53.77 4.34 1.29
C ASP A 202 53.55 5.71 1.93
N LEU A 203 52.34 5.93 2.43
CA LEU A 203 51.97 7.10 3.24
C LEU A 203 51.43 6.60 4.58
N ASP A 204 52.17 6.88 5.64
CA ASP A 204 51.78 6.58 7.01
C ASP A 204 51.00 7.78 7.59
N GLU A 205 49.81 7.54 8.11
CA GLU A 205 49.03 8.54 8.85
C GLU A 205 49.27 8.31 10.34
N LEU A 206 49.92 9.27 11.00
CA LEU A 206 50.23 9.21 12.41
C LEU A 206 49.29 10.12 13.19
N GLU A 207 48.45 9.54 14.04
CA GLU A 207 47.66 10.31 15.00
C GLU A 207 48.59 10.90 16.08
N GLN A 208 48.73 12.22 16.08
CA GLN A 208 49.42 12.95 17.14
C GLN A 208 48.42 13.79 17.95
N ARG A 209 48.83 14.23 19.15
CA ARG A 209 47.99 15.09 20.02
C ARG A 209 47.57 16.43 19.38
N GLN A 210 48.25 16.86 18.31
CA GLN A 210 47.96 18.09 17.57
C GLN A 210 47.17 17.86 16.27
N GLY A 211 46.75 16.62 15.99
CA GLY A 211 46.06 16.24 14.77
C GLY A 211 46.75 15.07 14.06
N GLU A 212 46.16 14.66 12.95
CA GLU A 212 46.67 13.60 12.09
C GLU A 212 47.77 14.16 11.19
N GLN A 213 48.98 13.59 11.26
CA GLN A 213 50.12 14.00 10.45
C GLN A 213 50.47 12.88 9.47
N SER A 214 50.40 13.18 8.17
CA SER A 214 50.83 12.25 7.13
C SER A 214 52.35 12.29 6.95
N ARG A 215 53.01 11.14 6.94
CA ARG A 215 54.43 10.96 6.67
C ARG A 215 54.61 10.07 5.44
N ILE A 216 55.41 10.52 4.47
CA ILE A 216 55.78 9.67 3.33
C ILE A 216 56.90 8.72 3.74
N SER A 217 56.71 7.44 3.43
CA SER A 217 57.70 6.38 3.61
C SER A 217 58.28 6.02 2.24
N LEU A 218 59.39 6.69 1.91
CA LEU A 218 60.15 6.48 0.68
C LEU A 218 61.09 5.27 0.83
N PRO A 219 61.42 4.55 -0.28
CA PRO A 219 62.44 3.52 -0.24
C PRO A 219 63.78 4.03 0.29
N PHE A 220 64.51 3.14 0.94
CA PHE A 220 65.83 3.38 1.49
C PHE A 220 66.75 4.03 0.44
N CYS A 221 67.48 5.06 0.85
CA CYS A 221 68.14 5.99 -0.08
C CYS A 221 69.05 5.35 -1.15
N PRO A 222 69.87 4.32 -0.82
CA PRO A 222 70.65 3.60 -1.82
C PRO A 222 69.82 3.04 -3.00
N PHE A 223 68.55 2.72 -2.79
CA PHE A 223 67.64 2.25 -3.85
C PHE A 223 67.06 3.39 -4.70
N ARG A 224 67.01 4.61 -4.16
CA ARG A 224 66.56 5.80 -4.90
C ARG A 224 67.65 6.33 -5.82
N THR A 225 68.90 6.33 -5.38
CA THR A 225 70.06 6.70 -6.21
C THR A 225 70.29 5.72 -7.36
N ALA A 226 69.76 4.50 -7.26
CA ALA A 226 69.75 3.49 -8.32
C ALA A 226 68.75 3.78 -9.47
N LYS A 227 68.13 4.97 -9.51
CA LYS A 227 67.14 5.40 -10.51
C LYS A 227 65.92 4.46 -10.63
N ALA A 228 65.55 3.77 -9.56
CA ALA A 228 64.33 2.98 -9.54
C ALA A 228 63.10 3.89 -9.72
N SER A 229 62.08 3.39 -10.42
CA SER A 229 60.79 4.07 -10.52
C SER A 229 60.06 3.98 -9.18
N LEU A 230 59.40 5.05 -8.74
CA LEU A 230 58.73 5.12 -7.44
C LEU A 230 57.22 5.22 -7.63
N GLY A 231 56.46 4.43 -6.88
CA GLY A 231 55.00 4.35 -7.04
C GLY A 231 54.25 4.22 -5.72
N LEU A 232 53.24 5.07 -5.50
CA LEU A 232 52.40 5.02 -4.30
C LEU A 232 51.48 3.78 -4.29
N ILE A 233 51.56 2.95 -3.25
CA ILE A 233 50.76 1.72 -3.10
C ILE A 233 49.38 1.93 -2.45
N LYS A 234 49.12 3.13 -1.90
CA LYS A 234 47.84 3.46 -1.27
C LYS A 234 46.69 3.63 -2.28
N PHE A 235 45.51 3.22 -1.83
CA PHE A 235 44.23 3.43 -2.51
C PHE A 235 43.26 4.17 -1.59
N PRO A 236 42.37 5.00 -2.14
CA PRO A 236 41.36 5.66 -1.32
C PRO A 236 40.33 4.64 -0.82
N LEU A 237 40.05 4.69 0.48
CA LEU A 237 38.97 3.92 1.10
C LEU A 237 37.65 4.68 0.97
N GLU A 238 36.65 4.04 0.38
CA GLU A 238 35.31 4.62 0.26
C GLU A 238 34.53 4.50 1.60
N PRO A 239 33.41 5.24 1.80
CA PRO A 239 32.62 5.17 3.03
C PRO A 239 32.11 3.77 3.43
N ASN A 240 32.09 2.82 2.50
CA ASN A 240 31.75 1.42 2.78
C ASN A 240 32.96 0.54 3.15
N GLY A 241 34.12 1.17 3.39
CA GLY A 241 35.37 0.51 3.75
C GLY A 241 36.03 -0.29 2.62
N ARG A 242 35.60 -0.12 1.36
CA ARG A 242 36.16 -0.85 0.20
C ARG A 242 36.92 0.07 -0.74
N VAL A 243 37.91 -0.48 -1.42
CA VAL A 243 38.62 0.20 -2.52
C VAL A 243 37.83 0.05 -3.82
N HIS A 244 37.47 1.18 -4.43
CA HIS A 244 36.81 1.22 -5.74
C HIS A 244 37.58 2.01 -6.79
N ARG A 245 38.40 2.97 -6.35
CA ARG A 245 39.10 3.93 -7.22
C ARG A 245 40.58 3.61 -7.32
N PHE A 246 41.20 4.04 -8.42
CA PHE A 246 42.64 3.92 -8.62
C PHE A 246 43.41 4.72 -7.55
N GLY A 247 44.65 4.33 -7.26
CA GLY A 247 45.55 5.09 -6.37
C GLY A 247 45.80 6.54 -6.82
N GLN A 248 45.66 6.85 -8.11
CA GLN A 248 45.72 8.24 -8.60
C GLN A 248 44.61 9.14 -8.01
N ALA A 249 43.46 8.57 -7.63
CA ALA A 249 42.38 9.34 -7.01
C ALA A 249 42.76 9.76 -5.58
N PHE A 250 43.52 8.93 -4.86
CA PHE A 250 44.18 9.34 -3.62
C PHE A 250 45.09 10.55 -3.88
N LEU A 251 45.79 10.54 -5.04
CA LEU A 251 46.67 11.65 -5.43
C LEU A 251 45.96 12.97 -5.80
N SER A 252 44.63 12.93 -5.97
CA SER A 252 43.83 14.10 -6.33
C SER A 252 43.24 14.82 -5.12
N GLU A 253 43.28 14.20 -3.93
CA GLU A 253 42.71 14.76 -2.70
C GLU A 253 43.64 15.85 -2.11
N GLU A 254 43.05 16.88 -1.50
CA GLU A 254 43.80 18.02 -0.93
C GLU A 254 44.19 17.75 0.53
N SER A 255 45.32 17.08 0.75
CA SER A 255 45.93 16.87 2.08
C SER A 255 47.40 17.30 2.15
N GLU A 256 47.97 17.39 3.35
CA GLU A 256 49.37 17.77 3.55
C GLU A 256 50.34 16.71 3.00
N GLY A 257 50.08 15.42 3.26
CA GLY A 257 50.83 14.31 2.66
C GLY A 257 50.80 14.31 1.13
N MET A 258 49.70 14.82 0.57
CA MET A 258 49.53 14.95 -0.88
C MET A 258 50.39 16.04 -1.52
N LYS A 259 50.63 17.15 -0.82
CA LYS A 259 51.57 18.19 -1.28
C LYS A 259 52.99 17.64 -1.35
N LEU A 260 53.37 16.82 -0.37
CA LEU A 260 54.68 16.17 -0.31
C LEU A 260 54.86 15.16 -1.47
N LEU A 261 53.85 14.33 -1.78
CA LEU A 261 53.91 13.38 -2.89
C LEU A 261 54.02 14.06 -4.26
N LYS A 262 53.31 15.19 -4.43
CA LYS A 262 53.39 16.03 -5.64
C LYS A 262 54.76 16.69 -5.79
N ALA A 263 55.38 17.14 -4.69
CA ALA A 263 56.72 17.71 -4.71
C ALA A 263 57.79 16.70 -5.15
N GLU A 264 57.65 15.44 -4.74
CA GLU A 264 58.53 14.33 -5.13
C GLU A 264 58.18 13.72 -6.51
N ASN A 265 57.16 14.25 -7.22
CA ASN A 265 56.68 13.76 -8.51
C ASN A 265 56.31 12.26 -8.52
N ILE A 266 55.73 11.77 -7.42
CA ILE A 266 55.37 10.36 -7.24
C ILE A 266 53.98 10.10 -7.82
N SER A 267 53.90 9.18 -8.78
CA SER A 267 52.64 8.70 -9.36
C SER A 267 52.10 7.47 -8.60
N SER A 268 50.87 7.05 -8.91
CA SER A 268 50.34 5.79 -8.38
C SER A 268 51.21 4.59 -8.81
N PHE A 269 51.26 3.52 -8.00
CA PHE A 269 52.06 2.34 -8.28
C PHE A 269 51.82 1.74 -9.66
N ALA A 270 50.55 1.68 -10.09
CA ALA A 270 50.18 1.19 -11.40
C ALA A 270 50.71 2.08 -12.55
N GLN A 271 50.63 3.40 -12.42
CA GLN A 271 51.18 4.33 -13.43
C GLN A 271 52.71 4.30 -13.46
N ALA A 272 53.36 4.26 -12.29
CA ALA A 272 54.81 4.17 -12.16
C ALA A 272 55.35 2.90 -12.83
N THR A 273 54.63 1.79 -12.68
CA THR A 273 54.95 0.49 -13.31
C THR A 273 54.82 0.55 -14.83
N LEU A 274 53.71 1.08 -15.36
CA LEU A 274 53.55 1.21 -16.81
C LEU A 274 54.61 2.13 -17.43
N LYS A 275 54.91 3.25 -16.77
CA LYS A 275 55.97 4.17 -17.16
C LYS A 275 57.35 3.49 -17.16
N ALA A 276 57.65 2.70 -16.14
CA ALA A 276 58.89 1.92 -16.04
C ALA A 276 59.04 0.89 -17.18
N GLY A 277 57.94 0.29 -17.62
CA GLY A 277 57.90 -0.61 -18.78
C GLY A 277 57.92 0.08 -20.14
N GLY A 278 58.08 1.41 -20.21
CA GLY A 278 58.00 2.17 -21.45
C GLY A 278 56.61 2.15 -22.10
N ILE A 279 55.56 1.85 -21.33
CA ILE A 279 54.17 1.80 -21.80
C ILE A 279 53.58 3.20 -21.62
N PRO A 280 53.03 3.83 -22.67
CA PRO A 280 52.40 5.14 -22.54
C PRO A 280 51.25 5.08 -21.51
N SER A 281 51.36 5.87 -20.45
CA SER A 281 50.29 6.00 -19.46
C SER A 281 49.13 6.77 -20.07
N VAL A 282 48.07 6.06 -20.48
CA VAL A 282 46.80 6.70 -20.87
C VAL A 282 46.09 7.13 -19.60
N LEU A 283 45.72 8.42 -19.52
CA LEU A 283 44.89 8.90 -18.42
C LEU A 283 43.56 8.14 -18.47
N PRO A 284 43.16 7.43 -17.41
CA PRO A 284 41.94 6.63 -17.47
C PRO A 284 40.74 7.54 -17.70
N LYS A 285 39.74 7.05 -18.43
CA LYS A 285 38.50 7.80 -18.72
C LYS A 285 37.65 8.11 -17.48
N GLY A 286 38.03 7.56 -16.33
CA GLY A 286 37.38 7.76 -15.04
C GLY A 286 38.16 7.07 -13.92
N ASP A 287 37.81 7.39 -12.68
CA ASP A 287 38.67 7.09 -11.52
C ASP A 287 38.43 5.72 -10.88
N SER A 288 37.39 4.98 -11.28
CA SER A 288 37.09 3.65 -10.74
C SER A 288 37.82 2.53 -11.48
N ILE A 289 38.36 1.58 -10.71
CA ILE A 289 39.09 0.42 -11.23
C ILE A 289 38.12 -0.54 -11.90
N PHE A 290 38.44 -0.97 -13.12
CA PHE A 290 37.80 -2.14 -13.70
C PHE A 290 38.41 -3.41 -13.09
N PHE A 291 37.73 -3.99 -12.11
CA PHE A 291 38.15 -5.26 -11.53
C PHE A 291 37.95 -6.39 -12.53
N TYR A 292 38.93 -7.27 -12.72
CA TYR A 292 38.81 -8.47 -13.54
C TYR A 292 38.20 -9.62 -12.76
N GLY A 293 38.44 -9.71 -11.45
CA GLY A 293 37.81 -10.72 -10.63
C GLY A 293 38.23 -10.68 -9.17
N ARG A 294 37.95 -11.79 -8.47
CA ARG A 294 38.39 -12.04 -7.08
C ARG A 294 39.88 -12.38 -7.02
N ALA A 295 40.42 -12.46 -5.80
CA ALA A 295 41.75 -13.01 -5.57
C ALA A 295 41.90 -14.38 -6.28
N GLY A 296 42.98 -14.54 -7.02
CA GLY A 296 43.33 -15.75 -7.80
C GLY A 296 42.99 -15.64 -9.28
N THR A 297 42.51 -14.48 -9.75
CA THR A 297 42.14 -14.29 -11.16
C THR A 297 43.36 -14.19 -12.07
N PHE A 298 44.43 -13.52 -11.63
CA PHE A 298 45.66 -13.34 -12.41
C PHE A 298 46.56 -14.58 -12.30
N GLN A 299 47.40 -14.80 -13.31
CA GLN A 299 48.42 -15.85 -13.28
C GLN A 299 49.39 -15.59 -12.12
N ARG A 300 49.49 -16.56 -11.20
CA ARG A 300 50.41 -16.50 -10.07
C ARG A 300 51.52 -17.53 -10.22
N VAL A 301 52.72 -17.14 -9.85
CA VAL A 301 53.91 -18.00 -9.75
C VAL A 301 54.46 -17.85 -8.32
N PRO A 302 54.62 -18.95 -7.55
CA PRO A 302 55.22 -18.87 -6.22
C PRO A 302 56.65 -18.32 -6.29
N PHE A 303 57.00 -17.40 -5.39
CA PHE A 303 58.25 -16.66 -5.43
C PHE A 303 59.49 -17.56 -5.37
N TRP A 304 59.47 -18.62 -4.56
CA TRP A 304 60.58 -19.57 -4.42
C TRP A 304 60.96 -20.27 -5.74
N THR A 305 60.00 -20.42 -6.66
CA THR A 305 60.19 -21.22 -7.87
C THR A 305 61.22 -20.60 -8.82
N VAL A 306 61.26 -19.27 -8.89
CA VAL A 306 62.19 -18.50 -9.74
C VAL A 306 63.64 -18.65 -9.28
N LEU A 307 63.85 -18.91 -7.99
CA LEU A 307 65.19 -19.05 -7.42
C LEU A 307 65.82 -20.41 -7.72
N SER A 308 64.99 -21.45 -7.87
CA SER A 308 65.41 -22.83 -8.07
C SER A 308 65.72 -23.12 -9.56
N PRO A 309 66.97 -23.43 -9.93
CA PRO A 309 67.36 -23.63 -11.34
C PRO A 309 66.57 -24.71 -12.07
N GLU A 310 66.22 -25.80 -11.38
CA GLU A 310 65.45 -26.94 -11.91
C GLU A 310 64.06 -26.56 -12.42
N ASN A 311 63.47 -25.47 -11.89
CA ASN A 311 62.13 -25.01 -12.28
C ASN A 311 62.13 -24.22 -13.60
N TRP A 312 63.31 -23.83 -14.11
CA TRP A 312 63.46 -23.13 -15.40
C TRP A 312 63.38 -24.06 -16.62
N ASN A 313 62.89 -25.28 -16.44
CA ASN A 313 62.63 -26.25 -17.49
C ASN A 313 61.41 -25.87 -18.38
N ASP A 314 61.14 -26.68 -19.41
CA ASP A 314 60.02 -26.48 -20.34
C ASP A 314 58.63 -26.69 -19.71
N ASP A 315 58.55 -27.45 -18.63
CA ASP A 315 57.27 -27.87 -18.05
C ASP A 315 56.71 -26.85 -17.05
N TYR A 316 57.57 -26.16 -16.30
CA TYR A 316 57.16 -25.27 -15.21
C TYR A 316 57.26 -23.78 -15.55
N LEU A 317 58.47 -23.20 -15.60
CA LEU A 317 58.67 -21.80 -16.01
C LEU A 317 58.85 -21.61 -17.53
N LYS A 318 58.80 -22.69 -18.31
CA LYS A 318 58.91 -22.68 -19.78
C LYS A 318 60.16 -21.95 -20.27
N GLN A 319 61.32 -22.24 -19.67
CA GLN A 319 62.57 -21.52 -19.95
C GLN A 319 62.47 -19.99 -19.82
N GLY A 320 61.59 -19.49 -18.95
CA GLY A 320 61.36 -18.06 -18.73
C GLY A 320 60.34 -17.42 -19.67
N SER A 321 59.77 -18.16 -20.63
CA SER A 321 58.78 -17.61 -21.58
C SER A 321 57.52 -17.09 -20.89
N ILE A 322 57.25 -17.56 -19.66
CA ILE A 322 56.15 -17.05 -18.83
C ILE A 322 56.32 -15.57 -18.45
N PHE A 323 57.55 -15.06 -18.38
CA PHE A 323 57.84 -13.67 -18.00
C PHE A 323 58.16 -12.77 -19.21
N LYS A 324 58.49 -13.36 -20.35
CA LYS A 324 58.92 -12.65 -21.55
C LYS A 324 57.85 -11.66 -22.04
N ASP A 325 58.26 -10.40 -22.23
CA ASP A 325 57.42 -9.28 -22.67
C ASP A 325 56.26 -8.92 -21.72
N LYS A 326 56.26 -9.45 -20.50
CA LYS A 326 55.20 -9.24 -19.49
C LYS A 326 55.60 -8.25 -18.39
N ILE A 327 54.60 -7.71 -17.72
CA ILE A 327 54.73 -6.97 -16.47
C ILE A 327 54.69 -7.97 -15.32
N VAL A 328 55.72 -7.98 -14.48
CA VAL A 328 55.78 -8.87 -13.31
C VAL A 328 55.58 -8.05 -12.04
N VAL A 329 54.58 -8.41 -11.24
CA VAL A 329 54.31 -7.76 -9.95
C VAL A 329 54.70 -8.72 -8.83
N ILE A 330 55.63 -8.32 -7.98
CA ILE A 330 56.14 -9.08 -6.85
C ILE A 330 55.49 -8.52 -5.58
N GLY A 331 54.90 -9.38 -4.77
CA GLY A 331 54.33 -8.95 -3.49
C GLY A 331 53.81 -10.10 -2.64
N PRO A 332 53.50 -9.83 -1.37
CA PRO A 332 53.02 -10.82 -0.42
C PRO A 332 51.58 -11.27 -0.72
N VAL A 333 51.36 -12.59 -0.67
CA VAL A 333 50.02 -13.22 -0.71
C VAL A 333 49.82 -14.13 0.52
N ALA A 334 50.88 -14.37 1.29
CA ALA A 334 50.86 -15.13 2.54
C ALA A 334 49.93 -14.52 3.59
N SER A 335 49.20 -15.38 4.33
CA SER A 335 48.09 -14.96 5.21
C SER A 335 48.50 -14.07 6.40
N ARG A 336 49.79 -13.95 6.73
CA ARG A 336 50.28 -13.22 7.91
C ARG A 336 51.05 -11.94 7.61
N VAL A 337 51.21 -11.63 6.33
CA VAL A 337 52.27 -10.73 5.86
C VAL A 337 51.76 -9.73 4.83
N GLY A 338 50.77 -10.12 4.02
CA GLY A 338 50.20 -9.23 3.01
C GLY A 338 49.29 -8.15 3.56
N ASP A 339 49.15 -7.06 2.82
CA ASP A 339 48.11 -6.06 3.02
C ASP A 339 46.79 -6.59 2.42
N GLU A 340 45.86 -6.95 3.29
CA GLU A 340 44.54 -7.41 2.88
C GLU A 340 43.58 -6.22 2.76
N LEU A 341 43.15 -5.93 1.54
CA LEU A 341 42.27 -4.81 1.25
C LEU A 341 40.87 -5.31 0.91
N ASN A 342 39.88 -4.60 1.44
CA ASN A 342 38.47 -4.85 1.13
C ASN A 342 38.16 -4.32 -0.28
N THR A 343 37.72 -5.19 -1.18
CA THR A 343 37.36 -4.83 -2.56
C THR A 343 35.91 -5.24 -2.87
N PRO A 344 35.34 -4.85 -4.02
CA PRO A 344 34.04 -5.33 -4.47
C PRO A 344 33.92 -6.86 -4.50
N PHE A 345 35.02 -7.58 -4.74
CA PHE A 345 35.05 -9.04 -4.82
C PHE A 345 35.40 -9.74 -3.49
N GLY A 346 35.50 -8.99 -2.39
CA GLY A 346 35.90 -9.48 -1.08
C GLY A 346 37.30 -9.02 -0.68
N ILE A 347 37.92 -9.73 0.26
CA ILE A 347 39.28 -9.46 0.71
C ILE A 347 40.26 -9.85 -0.43
N MET A 348 41.20 -8.96 -0.73
CA MET A 348 42.18 -9.14 -1.80
C MET A 348 43.56 -8.68 -1.33
N PRO A 349 44.64 -9.46 -1.58
CA PRO A 349 46.00 -9.01 -1.37
C PRO A 349 46.32 -7.74 -2.18
N GLY A 350 47.08 -6.80 -1.62
CA GLY A 350 47.47 -5.55 -2.29
C GLY A 350 48.11 -5.77 -3.66
N VAL A 351 48.99 -6.76 -3.76
CA VAL A 351 49.66 -7.14 -5.02
C VAL A 351 48.66 -7.49 -6.14
N GLU A 352 47.53 -8.11 -5.80
CA GLU A 352 46.47 -8.43 -6.77
C GLU A 352 45.59 -7.23 -7.10
N LEU A 353 45.37 -6.34 -6.14
CA LEU A 353 44.70 -5.08 -6.40
C LEU A 353 45.53 -4.21 -7.34
N HIS A 354 46.85 -4.17 -7.15
CA HIS A 354 47.79 -3.55 -8.07
C HIS A 354 47.76 -4.20 -9.45
N ALA A 355 47.73 -5.53 -9.55
CA ALA A 355 47.56 -6.22 -10.83
C ALA A 355 46.25 -5.83 -11.53
N ASN A 356 45.12 -5.73 -10.81
CA ASN A 356 43.86 -5.22 -11.35
C ASN A 356 44.00 -3.78 -11.85
N ALA A 357 44.63 -2.90 -11.08
CA ALA A 357 44.83 -1.49 -11.46
C ALA A 357 45.74 -1.35 -12.69
N ILE A 358 46.86 -2.09 -12.74
CA ILE A 358 47.76 -2.13 -13.90
C ILE A 358 47.03 -2.66 -15.12
N ALA A 359 46.28 -3.76 -14.99
CA ALA A 359 45.51 -4.35 -16.08
C ALA A 359 44.45 -3.40 -16.63
N ALA A 360 43.76 -2.68 -15.75
CA ALA A 360 42.74 -1.71 -16.10
C ALA A 360 43.34 -0.53 -16.88
N LEU A 361 44.50 0.01 -16.45
CA LEU A 361 45.20 1.06 -17.17
C LEU A 361 45.81 0.58 -18.49
N LEU A 362 46.44 -0.61 -18.49
CA LEU A 362 47.06 -1.23 -19.67
C LEU A 362 46.05 -1.43 -20.80
N GLN A 363 44.86 -1.92 -20.47
CA GLN A 363 43.78 -2.16 -21.43
C GLN A 363 42.92 -0.91 -21.70
N ASN A 364 43.26 0.24 -21.10
CA ASN A 364 42.46 1.47 -21.14
C ASN A 364 40.98 1.23 -20.78
N ARG A 365 40.76 0.36 -19.79
CA ARG A 365 39.46 -0.01 -19.23
C ARG A 365 39.36 0.50 -17.81
N SER A 366 38.77 1.68 -17.65
CA SER A 366 38.28 2.15 -16.36
C SER A 366 36.76 2.10 -16.32
N LEU A 367 36.19 2.32 -15.14
CA LEU A 367 34.75 2.47 -14.94
C LEU A 367 34.40 3.96 -14.77
N PRO A 368 34.22 4.74 -15.85
CA PRO A 368 33.80 6.12 -15.74
C PRO A 368 32.40 6.26 -15.13
N SER A 369 32.22 7.30 -14.32
CA SER A 369 30.88 7.78 -13.96
C SER A 369 30.22 8.39 -15.19
N ALA A 370 28.96 8.03 -15.45
CA ALA A 370 28.13 8.66 -16.48
C ALA A 370 27.96 10.17 -16.26
N PHE A 371 28.09 10.61 -15.00
CA PHE A 371 27.97 12.00 -14.60
C PHE A 371 29.22 12.39 -13.80
N PRO A 372 30.26 12.95 -14.46
CA PRO A 372 31.47 13.37 -13.77
C PRO A 372 31.22 14.54 -12.79
N ASN A 373 30.28 15.42 -13.10
CA ASN A 373 29.89 16.52 -12.22
C ASN A 373 28.79 16.05 -11.25
N PRO A 374 29.02 16.10 -9.92
CA PRO A 374 28.04 15.62 -8.94
C PRO A 374 26.73 16.40 -8.95
N ALA A 375 26.75 17.70 -9.26
CA ALA A 375 25.53 18.50 -9.37
C ALA A 375 24.66 18.06 -10.56
N ILE A 376 25.29 17.74 -11.70
CA ILE A 376 24.58 17.19 -12.88
C ILE A 376 24.04 15.80 -12.55
N ALA A 377 24.82 14.97 -11.86
CA ALA A 377 24.39 13.66 -11.39
C ALA A 377 23.14 13.75 -10.50
N GLY A 378 23.15 14.68 -9.53
CA GLY A 378 22.03 14.93 -8.64
C GLY A 378 20.77 15.37 -9.38
N LEU A 379 20.89 16.31 -10.31
CA LEU A 379 19.79 16.77 -11.14
C LEU A 379 19.21 15.64 -12.01
N ALA A 380 20.08 14.82 -12.63
CA ALA A 380 19.67 13.68 -13.42
C ALA A 380 18.91 12.65 -12.58
N VAL A 381 19.38 12.36 -11.35
CA VAL A 381 18.68 11.47 -10.41
C VAL A 381 17.33 12.05 -10.01
N SER A 382 17.22 13.34 -9.69
CA SER A 382 15.93 13.96 -9.36
C SER A 382 14.93 13.87 -10.52
N LEU A 383 15.35 14.18 -11.75
CA LEU A 383 14.48 14.08 -12.93
C LEU A 383 14.05 12.64 -13.20
N LEU A 384 14.97 11.69 -13.04
CA LEU A 384 14.66 10.27 -13.19
C LEU A 384 13.63 9.81 -12.15
N VAL A 385 13.83 10.17 -10.88
CA VAL A 385 12.89 9.80 -9.82
C VAL A 385 11.54 10.43 -10.10
N ILE A 386 11.46 11.71 -10.48
CA ILE A 386 10.19 12.38 -10.86
C ILE A 386 9.52 11.66 -12.03
N GLY A 387 10.25 11.34 -13.11
CA GLY A 387 9.69 10.63 -14.26
C GLY A 387 9.17 9.24 -13.90
N ALA A 388 9.96 8.46 -13.17
CA ALA A 388 9.60 7.14 -12.65
C ALA A 388 8.37 7.18 -11.73
N SER A 389 8.21 8.29 -11.03
CA SER A 389 7.17 8.55 -10.05
C SER A 389 5.82 8.97 -10.63
N VAL A 390 5.83 9.55 -11.83
CA VAL A 390 4.62 9.96 -12.56
C VAL A 390 3.96 8.77 -13.26
N LEU A 391 4.75 7.80 -13.76
CA LEU A 391 4.23 6.64 -14.50
C LEU A 391 3.18 5.81 -13.72
N PRO A 392 3.36 5.46 -12.44
CA PRO A 392 2.37 4.73 -11.65
C PRO A 392 1.04 5.48 -11.47
N HIS A 393 1.00 6.80 -11.69
CA HIS A 393 -0.21 7.60 -11.46
C HIS A 393 -1.41 7.17 -12.29
N GLN A 394 -1.18 6.49 -13.41
CA GLN A 394 -2.24 5.92 -14.26
C GLN A 394 -3.01 4.78 -13.59
N ALA A 395 -2.43 4.11 -12.58
CA ALA A 395 -3.11 3.03 -11.87
C ALA A 395 -4.16 3.57 -10.89
N LYS A 396 -5.34 2.93 -10.85
CA LYS A 396 -6.47 3.37 -10.01
C LYS A 396 -6.29 3.05 -8.52
N HIS A 397 -5.68 1.90 -8.18
CA HIS A 397 -5.56 1.42 -6.80
C HIS A 397 -4.18 1.71 -6.18
N PRO A 398 -4.09 2.10 -4.88
CA PRO A 398 -2.83 2.38 -4.20
C PRO A 398 -1.82 1.22 -4.24
N VAL A 399 -2.29 -0.01 -4.08
CA VAL A 399 -1.45 -1.23 -4.13
C VAL A 399 -0.84 -1.42 -5.53
N ALA A 400 -1.63 -1.19 -6.59
CA ALA A 400 -1.12 -1.27 -7.96
C ALA A 400 -0.05 -0.20 -8.25
N ARG A 401 -0.21 1.02 -7.70
CA ARG A 401 0.80 2.08 -7.81
C ARG A 401 2.11 1.71 -7.14
N PHE A 402 2.03 1.11 -5.95
CA PHE A 402 3.19 0.59 -5.24
C PHE A 402 3.87 -0.53 -6.05
N GLY A 403 3.09 -1.47 -6.61
CA GLY A 403 3.60 -2.52 -7.48
C GLY A 403 4.37 -1.98 -8.69
N TRP A 404 3.84 -0.95 -9.36
CA TRP A 404 4.54 -0.26 -10.46
C TRP A 404 5.83 0.42 -10.00
N ALA A 405 5.83 1.12 -8.87
CA ALA A 405 7.04 1.74 -8.32
C ALA A 405 8.14 0.70 -8.07
N LEU A 406 7.78 -0.46 -7.49
CA LEU A 406 8.72 -1.57 -7.29
C LEU A 406 9.25 -2.11 -8.62
N ALA A 407 8.39 -2.32 -9.61
CA ALA A 407 8.77 -2.79 -10.94
C ALA A 407 9.74 -1.81 -11.63
N ILE A 408 9.51 -0.50 -11.52
CA ILE A 408 10.39 0.52 -12.08
C ILE A 408 11.75 0.54 -11.37
N ALA A 409 11.78 0.43 -10.05
CA ALA A 409 13.04 0.34 -9.28
C ALA A 409 13.86 -0.90 -9.68
N LEU A 410 13.21 -2.06 -9.89
CA LEU A 410 13.86 -3.27 -10.39
C LEU A 410 14.35 -3.11 -11.83
N SER A 411 13.56 -2.47 -12.70
CA SER A 411 13.96 -2.17 -14.07
C SER A 411 15.20 -1.27 -14.12
N TRP A 412 15.29 -0.26 -13.24
CA TRP A 412 16.48 0.60 -13.13
C TRP A 412 17.73 -0.20 -12.74
N SER A 413 17.60 -1.15 -11.80
CA SER A 413 18.69 -2.08 -11.47
C SER A 413 19.16 -2.87 -12.71
N GLY A 414 18.22 -3.36 -13.52
CA GLY A 414 18.53 -4.04 -14.79
C GLY A 414 19.25 -3.13 -15.80
N VAL A 415 18.76 -1.90 -15.99
CA VAL A 415 19.38 -0.91 -16.89
C VAL A 415 20.80 -0.57 -16.46
N THR A 416 21.03 -0.34 -15.16
CA THR A 416 22.37 -0.03 -14.63
C THR A 416 23.32 -1.22 -14.78
N TYR A 417 22.85 -2.46 -14.61
CA TYR A 417 23.64 -3.66 -14.88
C TYR A 417 24.04 -3.79 -16.37
N VAL A 418 23.12 -3.49 -17.29
CA VAL A 418 23.43 -3.48 -18.74
C VAL A 418 24.45 -2.40 -19.08
N LEU A 419 24.34 -1.20 -18.50
CA LEU A 419 25.32 -0.12 -18.72
C LEU A 419 26.70 -0.48 -18.16
N LEU A 420 26.76 -1.15 -17.01
CA LEU A 420 28.02 -1.64 -16.45
C LEU A 420 28.67 -2.70 -17.35
N THR A 421 27.89 -3.67 -17.86
CA THR A 421 28.41 -4.80 -18.64
C THR A 421 28.74 -4.44 -20.08
N GLN A 422 27.89 -3.67 -20.75
CA GLN A 422 28.02 -3.34 -22.18
C GLN A 422 28.80 -2.05 -22.43
N ALA A 423 28.64 -1.04 -21.57
CA ALA A 423 29.27 0.27 -21.74
C ALA A 423 30.40 0.54 -20.74
N SER A 424 30.67 -0.38 -19.78
CA SER A 424 31.66 -0.19 -18.70
C SER A 424 31.45 1.12 -17.92
N MET A 425 30.20 1.55 -17.77
CA MET A 425 29.86 2.85 -17.20
C MET A 425 29.12 2.70 -15.87
N LEU A 426 29.52 3.49 -14.87
CA LEU A 426 28.84 3.55 -13.57
C LEU A 426 27.78 4.65 -13.58
N VAL A 427 26.61 4.33 -13.05
CA VAL A 427 25.46 5.23 -12.91
C VAL A 427 24.94 5.08 -11.49
N PRO A 428 24.40 6.14 -10.85
CA PRO A 428 23.74 6.01 -9.56
C PRO A 428 22.64 4.93 -9.54
N ILE A 429 22.73 4.00 -8.59
CA ILE A 429 21.85 2.84 -8.45
C ILE A 429 20.98 2.98 -7.19
N ALA A 430 21.61 3.13 -6.02
CA ALA A 430 20.96 3.02 -4.73
C ALA A 430 20.05 4.21 -4.45
N ALA A 431 20.53 5.44 -4.72
CA ALA A 431 19.77 6.66 -4.50
C ALA A 431 18.44 6.71 -5.29
N PRO A 432 18.43 6.52 -6.63
CA PRO A 432 17.18 6.51 -7.38
C PRO A 432 16.26 5.34 -7.00
N MET A 433 16.79 4.13 -6.79
CA MET A 433 15.97 2.99 -6.35
C MET A 433 15.30 3.25 -5.00
N GLY A 434 16.07 3.72 -4.01
CA GLY A 434 15.56 4.03 -2.68
C GLY A 434 14.51 5.14 -2.71
N ALA A 435 14.75 6.20 -3.50
CA ALA A 435 13.80 7.29 -3.66
C ALA A 435 12.50 6.83 -4.31
N ILE A 436 12.56 6.03 -5.38
CA ILE A 436 11.38 5.44 -6.06
C ILE A 436 10.60 4.53 -5.11
N ALA A 437 11.30 3.72 -4.30
CA ALA A 437 10.65 2.86 -3.32
C ALA A 437 9.94 3.66 -2.20
N LEU A 438 10.61 4.67 -1.63
CA LEU A 438 10.04 5.55 -0.59
C LEU A 438 8.87 6.37 -1.13
N ALA A 439 8.96 6.82 -2.38
CA ALA A 439 7.87 7.39 -3.15
C ALA A 439 6.66 6.44 -3.23
N GLY A 440 6.89 5.18 -3.63
CA GLY A 440 5.85 4.14 -3.66
C GLY A 440 5.19 3.91 -2.30
N VAL A 441 5.97 3.82 -1.22
CA VAL A 441 5.46 3.67 0.15
C VAL A 441 4.64 4.90 0.58
N SER A 442 5.11 6.09 0.23
CA SER A 442 4.39 7.35 0.51
C SER A 442 3.03 7.38 -0.19
N TYR A 443 2.96 6.90 -1.44
CA TYR A 443 1.68 6.73 -2.15
C TYR A 443 0.77 5.68 -1.54
N LEU A 444 1.33 4.55 -1.10
CA LEU A 444 0.55 3.52 -0.42
C LEU A 444 -0.04 4.05 0.88
N GLY A 445 0.78 4.69 1.72
CA GLY A 445 0.34 5.26 3.00
C GLY A 445 -0.71 6.35 2.84
N THR A 446 -0.48 7.31 1.94
CA THR A 446 -1.46 8.38 1.66
C THR A 446 -2.74 7.84 1.00
N GLY A 447 -2.61 6.84 0.12
CA GLY A 447 -3.73 6.15 -0.52
C GLY A 447 -4.61 5.39 0.49
N LEU A 448 -4.01 4.53 1.33
CA LEU A 448 -4.71 3.79 2.37
C LEU A 448 -5.34 4.71 3.41
N THR A 449 -4.64 5.78 3.81
CA THR A 449 -5.19 6.76 4.77
C THR A 449 -6.34 7.55 4.15
N ARG A 450 -6.26 7.87 2.86
CA ARG A 450 -7.36 8.50 2.12
C ARG A 450 -8.56 7.57 2.05
N ASP A 451 -8.35 6.30 1.70
CA ASP A 451 -9.42 5.31 1.68
C ASP A 451 -10.04 5.11 3.06
N HIS A 452 -9.23 5.09 4.12
CA HIS A 452 -9.73 5.03 5.49
C HIS A 452 -10.52 6.29 5.88
N ARG A 453 -10.05 7.49 5.56
CA ARG A 453 -10.77 8.75 5.80
C ARG A 453 -12.04 8.87 4.95
N ASN A 454 -12.00 8.43 3.71
CA ASN A 454 -13.16 8.37 2.83
C ASN A 454 -14.17 7.36 3.36
N LYS A 455 -13.74 6.17 3.81
CA LYS A 455 -14.60 5.20 4.51
C LYS A 455 -15.16 5.78 5.80
N GLN A 456 -14.41 6.56 6.58
CA GLN A 456 -14.92 7.22 7.79
C GLN A 456 -15.88 8.38 7.48
N ARG A 457 -15.60 9.21 6.49
CA ARG A 457 -16.50 10.28 6.01
C ARG A 457 -17.75 9.66 5.44
N PHE A 458 -17.61 8.65 4.59
CA PHE A 458 -18.71 7.85 4.08
C PHE A 458 -19.48 7.23 5.24
N ARG A 459 -18.87 6.62 6.26
CA ARG A 459 -19.58 6.13 7.48
C ARG A 459 -20.30 7.25 8.25
N LYS A 460 -19.74 8.46 8.33
CA LYS A 460 -20.41 9.63 8.96
C LYS A 460 -21.56 10.14 8.11
N THR A 461 -21.39 10.18 6.80
CA THR A 461 -22.38 10.52 5.79
C THR A 461 -23.47 9.43 5.72
N LEU A 462 -23.10 8.16 5.85
CA LEU A 462 -23.97 7.00 5.94
C LEU A 462 -24.73 7.03 7.26
N LYS A 463 -24.14 7.42 8.40
CA LYS A 463 -24.90 7.67 9.64
C LYS A 463 -25.95 8.78 9.47
N HIS A 464 -25.75 9.67 8.50
CA HIS A 464 -26.71 10.72 8.14
C HIS A 464 -27.77 10.20 7.15
N TYR A 465 -27.40 9.32 6.22
CA TYR A 465 -28.27 8.76 5.18
C TYR A 465 -28.95 7.43 5.54
N SER A 466 -28.44 6.67 6.51
CA SER A 466 -29.05 5.46 7.09
C SER A 466 -30.27 5.78 7.97
N ARG A 467 -30.60 7.07 8.07
CA ARG A 467 -31.87 7.58 8.62
C ARG A 467 -32.91 7.85 7.53
N SER A 468 -32.54 7.73 6.25
CA SER A 468 -33.43 7.86 5.11
C SER A 468 -33.83 6.45 4.62
N PRO A 469 -35.13 6.09 4.62
CA PRO A 469 -35.62 4.81 4.14
C PRO A 469 -35.20 4.49 2.70
N LEU A 470 -34.95 5.53 1.90
CA LEU A 470 -34.66 5.46 0.45
C LEU A 470 -33.29 4.83 0.13
N VAL A 471 -32.35 4.87 1.08
CA VAL A 471 -31.00 4.32 0.88
C VAL A 471 -30.95 2.82 1.20
N GLN A 472 -31.87 2.33 2.03
CA GLN A 472 -31.95 0.91 2.40
C GLN A 472 -32.39 0.04 1.21
N GLU A 473 -33.21 0.59 0.31
CA GLU A 473 -33.72 -0.07 -0.90
C GLU A 473 -32.69 -0.05 -2.05
N MET A 474 -31.79 0.94 -2.10
CA MET A 474 -30.66 0.98 -3.05
C MET A 474 -29.44 0.15 -2.60
N MET A 475 -29.40 -0.30 -1.34
CA MET A 475 -28.23 -0.92 -0.71
C MET A 475 -28.20 -2.47 -0.74
N SER A 476 -29.14 -3.12 -1.43
CA SER A 476 -29.23 -4.59 -1.50
C SER A 476 -28.25 -5.27 -2.47
N GLY A 477 -27.38 -4.52 -3.16
CA GLY A 477 -26.62 -5.02 -4.31
C GLY A 477 -25.08 -4.98 -4.26
N GLN A 478 -24.41 -4.91 -3.10
CA GLN A 478 -22.93 -4.90 -3.06
C GLN A 478 -22.32 -5.93 -2.10
N ASP A 479 -21.49 -6.83 -2.65
CA ASP A 479 -20.81 -7.92 -1.92
C ASP A 479 -19.77 -7.44 -0.90
N GLU A 480 -19.17 -6.25 -1.10
CA GLU A 480 -18.16 -5.67 -0.19
C GLU A 480 -18.75 -5.31 1.21
N PHE A 481 -20.08 -5.29 1.33
CA PHE A 481 -20.79 -5.03 2.59
C PHE A 481 -21.04 -6.31 3.42
N LYS A 482 -21.12 -7.49 2.79
CA LYS A 482 -21.36 -8.77 3.49
C LYS A 482 -20.18 -9.13 4.40
N ASP A 483 -18.95 -8.96 3.92
CA ASP A 483 -17.74 -9.27 4.69
C ASP A 483 -17.61 -8.39 5.95
N LEU A 484 -17.96 -7.10 5.84
CA LEU A 484 -17.93 -6.14 6.96
C LEU A 484 -19.03 -6.37 7.99
N LEU A 485 -20.19 -6.90 7.57
CA LEU A 485 -21.23 -7.34 8.48
C LEU A 485 -20.81 -8.61 9.23
N GLN A 486 -20.15 -9.55 8.54
CA GLN A 486 -19.71 -10.82 9.09
C GLN A 486 -18.61 -10.65 10.16
N GLU A 487 -17.65 -9.74 9.95
CA GLU A 487 -16.63 -9.41 10.95
C GLU A 487 -17.22 -8.80 12.23
N ARG A 488 -18.22 -7.92 12.08
CA ARG A 488 -18.91 -7.30 13.23
C ARG A 488 -19.82 -8.30 13.96
N GLU A 489 -20.45 -9.20 13.21
CA GLU A 489 -21.27 -10.27 13.77
C GLU A 489 -20.39 -11.19 14.65
N LEU A 490 -19.19 -11.56 14.19
CA LEU A 490 -18.22 -12.33 14.98
C LEU A 490 -17.77 -11.63 16.28
N GLU A 491 -17.70 -10.30 16.31
CA GLU A 491 -17.32 -9.54 17.51
C GLU A 491 -18.44 -9.49 18.57
N ILE A 492 -19.71 -9.54 18.14
CA ILE A 492 -20.88 -9.39 19.01
C ILE A 492 -21.39 -10.77 19.50
N LEU A 493 -21.22 -11.82 18.70
CA LEU A 493 -21.63 -13.18 19.05
C LEU A 493 -20.94 -13.66 20.34
N GLY A 494 -21.74 -14.18 21.27
CA GLY A 494 -21.25 -14.65 22.57
C GLY A 494 -21.09 -13.58 23.65
N LYS A 495 -21.32 -12.30 23.36
CA LYS A 495 -21.39 -11.26 24.38
C LYS A 495 -22.59 -11.52 25.31
N ASN A 496 -22.38 -11.39 26.61
CA ASN A 496 -23.44 -11.45 27.62
C ASN A 496 -23.97 -10.05 27.90
N LEU A 497 -25.29 -9.87 27.79
CA LEU A 497 -26.01 -8.66 28.14
C LEU A 497 -26.66 -8.83 29.51
N GLY A 498 -26.48 -7.84 30.39
CA GLY A 498 -27.01 -7.87 31.77
C GLY A 498 -26.57 -9.09 32.58
N GLY A 499 -25.45 -9.72 32.20
CA GLY A 499 -24.96 -10.96 32.81
C GLY A 499 -25.90 -12.19 32.68
N ARG A 500 -26.95 -12.11 31.84
CA ARG A 500 -28.01 -13.13 31.74
C ARG A 500 -28.34 -13.56 30.31
N TYR A 501 -28.21 -12.68 29.33
CA TYR A 501 -28.62 -12.96 27.96
C TYR A 501 -27.40 -13.05 27.05
N LYS A 502 -27.07 -14.25 26.57
CA LYS A 502 -25.93 -14.47 25.67
C LYS A 502 -26.37 -14.34 24.23
N ILE A 503 -25.79 -13.40 23.47
CA ILE A 503 -26.16 -13.16 22.07
C ILE A 503 -25.75 -14.36 21.20
N THR A 504 -26.70 -14.90 20.43
CA THR A 504 -26.50 -16.04 19.51
C THR A 504 -26.71 -15.68 18.05
N LYS A 505 -27.48 -14.61 17.74
CA LYS A 505 -27.69 -14.13 16.36
C LYS A 505 -28.07 -12.66 16.34
N VAL A 506 -27.65 -11.92 15.32
CA VAL A 506 -28.15 -10.56 15.05
C VAL A 506 -29.34 -10.64 14.08
N LEU A 507 -30.50 -10.10 14.47
CA LEU A 507 -31.72 -10.10 13.64
C LEU A 507 -31.87 -8.85 12.79
N GLY A 508 -31.40 -7.70 13.28
CA GLY A 508 -31.50 -6.44 12.54
C GLY A 508 -30.77 -5.30 13.25
N SER A 509 -30.26 -4.37 12.46
CA SER A 509 -29.58 -3.15 12.92
C SER A 509 -30.23 -1.95 12.23
N GLY A 510 -30.67 -0.96 13.01
CA GLY A 510 -31.39 0.22 12.52
C GLY A 510 -31.00 1.51 13.24
N GLY A 511 -31.54 2.64 12.78
CA GLY A 511 -31.17 3.98 13.27
C GLY A 511 -31.46 4.26 14.75
N PHE A 512 -32.21 3.39 15.42
CA PHE A 512 -32.63 3.53 16.82
C PHE A 512 -32.06 2.43 17.73
N GLY A 513 -31.47 1.37 17.17
CA GLY A 513 -31.15 0.18 17.96
C GLY A 513 -30.76 -1.06 17.16
N GLU A 514 -30.40 -2.12 17.87
CA GLU A 514 -30.08 -3.44 17.32
C GLU A 514 -30.96 -4.50 17.98
N THR A 515 -31.35 -5.54 17.25
CA THR A 515 -32.17 -6.64 17.77
C THR A 515 -31.42 -7.95 17.61
N TYR A 516 -31.43 -8.76 18.67
CA TYR A 516 -30.66 -9.99 18.77
C TYR A 516 -31.57 -11.17 19.14
N ILE A 517 -31.22 -12.38 18.69
CA ILE A 517 -31.58 -13.60 19.42
C ILE A 517 -30.51 -13.81 20.49
N ALA A 518 -30.94 -14.10 21.71
CA ALA A 518 -30.07 -14.46 22.81
C ALA A 518 -30.59 -15.69 23.55
N GLU A 519 -29.72 -16.36 24.28
CA GLU A 519 -30.05 -17.44 25.21
C GLU A 519 -30.05 -16.90 26.65
N ASP A 520 -31.11 -17.20 27.40
CA ASP A 520 -31.17 -16.88 28.82
C ASP A 520 -30.40 -17.92 29.65
N ILE A 521 -29.12 -17.66 29.90
CA ILE A 521 -28.21 -18.60 30.54
C ILE A 521 -28.50 -18.85 32.03
N GLN A 522 -29.41 -18.08 32.64
CA GLN A 522 -29.81 -18.27 34.04
C GLN A 522 -31.05 -19.16 34.20
N ARG A 523 -31.72 -19.53 33.09
CA ARG A 523 -32.84 -20.49 33.10
C ARG A 523 -32.36 -21.88 32.65
N PRO A 524 -32.83 -22.97 33.28
CA PRO A 524 -32.54 -24.33 32.83
C PRO A 524 -32.89 -24.52 31.35
N GLY A 525 -31.99 -25.12 30.59
CA GLY A 525 -32.16 -25.34 29.15
C GLY A 525 -31.86 -24.12 28.26
N ALA A 526 -31.41 -23.00 28.83
CA ALA A 526 -30.99 -21.80 28.10
C ALA A 526 -31.97 -21.36 26.98
N PRO A 527 -33.27 -21.17 27.31
CA PRO A 527 -34.29 -20.86 26.30
C PRO A 527 -33.96 -19.56 25.55
N GLN A 528 -34.28 -19.55 24.26
CA GLN A 528 -34.07 -18.39 23.41
C GLN A 528 -35.04 -17.25 23.73
N CYS A 529 -34.57 -16.02 23.58
CA CYS A 529 -35.34 -14.79 23.67
C CYS A 529 -34.89 -13.79 22.61
N VAL A 530 -35.73 -12.79 22.34
CA VAL A 530 -35.35 -11.64 21.51
C VAL A 530 -34.93 -10.50 22.42
N VAL A 531 -33.75 -9.93 22.20
CA VAL A 531 -33.26 -8.76 22.95
C VAL A 531 -33.16 -7.57 22.01
N LYS A 532 -33.97 -6.55 22.28
CA LYS A 532 -33.97 -5.27 21.56
C LYS A 532 -33.15 -4.26 22.35
N GLN A 533 -32.12 -3.73 21.72
CA GLN A 533 -31.23 -2.71 22.27
C GLN A 533 -31.58 -1.35 21.69
N LEU A 534 -31.91 -0.38 22.53
CA LEU A 534 -32.09 1.01 22.14
C LEU A 534 -30.80 1.78 22.44
N ARG A 535 -30.22 2.39 21.40
CA ARG A 535 -29.00 3.23 21.52
C ARG A 535 -29.33 4.71 21.34
N PRO A 536 -29.26 5.53 22.39
CA PRO A 536 -29.42 6.97 22.26
C PRO A 536 -28.36 7.56 21.33
N SER A 537 -28.77 8.34 20.33
CA SER A 537 -27.85 8.96 19.36
C SER A 537 -27.00 10.11 19.96
N THR A 538 -27.26 10.52 21.21
CA THR A 538 -26.60 11.66 21.87
C THR A 538 -26.46 11.42 23.37
N ASN A 539 -25.34 11.85 23.97
CA ASN A 539 -25.13 11.83 25.42
C ASN A 539 -25.77 13.03 26.16
N ASN A 540 -26.75 13.71 25.55
CA ASN A 540 -27.44 14.82 26.19
C ASN A 540 -28.31 14.29 27.36
N PRO A 541 -28.12 14.75 28.61
CA PRO A 541 -28.88 14.29 29.77
C PRO A 541 -30.41 14.47 29.65
N LYS A 542 -30.89 15.43 28.84
CA LYS A 542 -32.32 15.59 28.55
C LYS A 542 -32.83 14.47 27.64
N HIS A 543 -32.09 14.14 26.58
CA HIS A 543 -32.46 13.07 25.65
C HIS A 543 -32.36 11.69 26.28
N LEU A 544 -31.35 11.45 27.13
CA LEU A 544 -31.23 10.18 27.87
C LEU A 544 -32.38 9.95 28.85
N ARG A 545 -32.82 10.99 29.57
CA ARG A 545 -34.01 10.91 30.46
C ARG A 545 -35.28 10.59 29.68
N LEU A 546 -35.41 11.15 28.49
CA LEU A 546 -36.55 10.91 27.62
C LEU A 546 -36.53 9.51 27.02
N ALA A 547 -35.38 9.06 26.51
CA ALA A 547 -35.18 7.68 26.04
C ALA A 547 -35.53 6.66 27.14
N ARG A 548 -35.08 6.89 28.38
CA ARG A 548 -35.41 6.03 29.53
C ARG A 548 -36.93 5.95 29.78
N ARG A 549 -37.63 7.09 29.75
CA ARG A 549 -39.10 7.10 29.91
C ARG A 549 -39.83 6.37 28.78
N LEU A 550 -39.39 6.57 27.53
CA LEU A 550 -39.99 5.92 26.36
C LEU A 550 -39.80 4.42 26.40
N PHE A 551 -38.60 3.99 26.77
CA PHE A 551 -38.26 2.59 26.85
C PHE A 551 -39.02 1.91 28.01
N GLN A 552 -39.14 2.57 29.16
CA GLN A 552 -39.97 2.09 30.26
C GLN A 552 -41.45 1.95 29.84
N ALA A 553 -41.99 2.91 29.08
CA ALA A 553 -43.37 2.84 28.59
C ALA A 553 -43.59 1.68 27.58
N GLU A 554 -42.60 1.34 26.76
CA GLU A 554 -42.65 0.16 25.88
C GLU A 554 -42.70 -1.14 26.71
N ALA A 555 -41.87 -1.25 27.75
CA ALA A 555 -41.89 -2.38 28.66
C ALA A 555 -43.23 -2.51 29.41
N GLU A 556 -43.76 -1.42 29.97
CA GLU A 556 -45.07 -1.41 30.66
C GLU A 556 -46.22 -1.79 29.72
N THR A 557 -46.15 -1.36 28.45
CA THR A 557 -47.14 -1.72 27.44
C THR A 557 -47.07 -3.21 27.11
N LEU A 558 -45.88 -3.75 26.87
CA LEU A 558 -45.69 -5.15 26.53
C LEU A 558 -46.04 -6.06 27.71
N GLU A 559 -45.71 -5.67 28.94
CA GLU A 559 -46.10 -6.40 30.15
C GLU A 559 -47.63 -6.54 30.26
N ARG A 560 -48.37 -5.47 29.96
CA ARG A 560 -49.85 -5.47 30.00
C ARG A 560 -50.48 -6.28 28.87
N LEU A 561 -49.81 -6.37 27.71
CA LEU A 561 -50.35 -7.05 26.51
C LEU A 561 -49.92 -8.51 26.40
N GLY A 562 -48.77 -8.89 26.98
CA GLY A 562 -48.16 -10.22 26.90
C GLY A 562 -48.96 -11.34 27.59
N GLU A 563 -50.09 -11.03 28.23
CA GLU A 563 -51.06 -12.03 28.69
C GLU A 563 -51.76 -12.74 27.51
N HIS A 564 -51.77 -12.13 26.31
CA HIS A 564 -52.42 -12.68 25.12
C HIS A 564 -51.53 -13.68 24.38
N ASP A 565 -52.07 -14.83 23.97
CA ASP A 565 -51.32 -15.92 23.31
C ASP A 565 -50.62 -15.50 22.00
N GLN A 566 -51.17 -14.52 21.30
CA GLN A 566 -50.64 -13.99 20.03
C GLN A 566 -49.83 -12.68 20.18
N ILE A 567 -49.32 -12.39 21.39
CA ILE A 567 -48.43 -11.26 21.69
C ILE A 567 -47.25 -11.77 22.53
N PRO A 568 -45.99 -11.46 22.18
CA PRO A 568 -44.84 -11.92 22.96
C PRO A 568 -44.86 -11.42 24.41
N ARG A 569 -44.49 -12.29 25.35
CA ARG A 569 -44.30 -11.90 26.74
C ARG A 569 -43.04 -11.07 26.94
N LEU A 570 -43.11 -10.08 27.83
CA LEU A 570 -41.92 -9.44 28.37
C LEU A 570 -41.20 -10.40 29.32
N LEU A 571 -39.88 -10.53 29.19
CA LEU A 571 -39.05 -11.38 30.04
C LEU A 571 -38.19 -10.55 31.00
N ALA A 572 -37.62 -9.45 30.51
CA ALA A 572 -36.89 -8.49 31.32
C ALA A 572 -36.74 -7.14 30.61
N TYR A 573 -36.45 -6.14 31.42
CA TYR A 573 -36.08 -4.80 30.99
C TYR A 573 -34.91 -4.35 31.87
N PHE A 574 -33.82 -3.85 31.26
CA PHE A 574 -32.65 -3.39 32.00
C PHE A 574 -31.84 -2.33 31.25
N GLU A 575 -30.95 -1.66 31.98
CA GLU A 575 -30.00 -0.66 31.46
C GLU A 575 -28.58 -1.14 31.77
N GLU A 576 -27.70 -1.11 30.77
CA GLU A 576 -26.28 -1.46 30.88
C GLU A 576 -25.48 -0.48 30.00
N ASP A 577 -24.41 0.13 30.54
CA ASP A 577 -23.57 1.11 29.83
C ASP A 577 -24.32 2.29 29.17
N GLN A 578 -25.41 2.77 29.80
CA GLN A 578 -26.31 3.82 29.27
C GLN A 578 -27.08 3.42 28.01
N GLU A 579 -27.10 2.13 27.69
CA GLU A 579 -27.92 1.53 26.66
C GLU A 579 -29.06 0.76 27.30
N PHE A 580 -30.19 0.70 26.60
CA PHE A 580 -31.40 0.13 27.16
C PHE A 580 -31.79 -1.17 26.44
N TYR A 581 -32.16 -2.19 27.19
CA TYR A 581 -32.38 -3.55 26.69
C TYR A 581 -33.74 -4.11 27.12
N LEU A 582 -34.49 -4.64 26.14
CA LEU A 582 -35.83 -5.21 26.30
C LEU A 582 -35.74 -6.66 25.83
N ALA A 583 -35.84 -7.59 26.77
CA ALA A 583 -35.84 -9.00 26.49
C ALA A 583 -37.28 -9.50 26.45
N GLN A 584 -37.70 -10.10 25.34
CA GLN A 584 -39.04 -10.64 25.12
C GLN A 584 -38.98 -12.08 24.64
N GLU A 585 -40.12 -12.76 24.69
CA GLU A 585 -40.29 -14.11 24.18
C GLU A 585 -39.86 -14.22 22.71
N PHE A 586 -39.09 -15.25 22.40
CA PHE A 586 -38.77 -15.61 21.01
C PHE A 586 -39.89 -16.47 20.45
N ILE A 587 -40.43 -16.06 19.30
CA ILE A 587 -41.49 -16.78 18.60
C ILE A 587 -40.87 -17.50 17.40
N PRO A 588 -40.74 -18.84 17.42
CA PRO A 588 -40.20 -19.59 16.30
C PRO A 588 -41.20 -19.57 15.13
N GLY A 589 -40.76 -19.17 13.95
CA GLY A 589 -41.57 -19.16 12.74
C GLY A 589 -41.15 -18.08 11.74
N PRO A 590 -41.57 -18.21 10.47
CA PRO A 590 -41.29 -17.19 9.46
C PRO A 590 -42.15 -15.93 9.68
N PRO A 591 -41.64 -14.73 9.37
CA PRO A 591 -42.48 -13.54 9.30
C PRO A 591 -43.45 -13.64 8.13
N LEU A 592 -44.64 -13.05 8.28
CA LEU A 592 -45.69 -13.05 7.26
C LEU A 592 -45.25 -12.35 5.96
N SER A 593 -44.20 -11.53 6.01
CA SER A 593 -43.55 -10.97 4.82
C SER A 593 -43.03 -12.02 3.84
N GLU A 594 -42.67 -13.22 4.29
CA GLU A 594 -42.28 -14.32 3.41
C GLU A 594 -43.49 -14.92 2.66
N GLU A 595 -44.64 -15.03 3.36
CA GLU A 595 -45.90 -15.45 2.77
C GLU A 595 -46.43 -14.39 1.78
N LEU A 596 -46.27 -13.11 2.12
CA LEU A 596 -46.64 -11.93 1.32
C LEU A 596 -45.49 -11.40 0.45
N SER A 597 -44.66 -12.30 -0.07
CA SER A 597 -43.55 -11.96 -0.96
C SER A 597 -44.04 -11.33 -2.27
N LEU A 598 -43.22 -10.46 -2.86
CA LEU A 598 -43.57 -9.72 -4.08
C LEU A 598 -43.87 -10.68 -5.24
N GLY A 599 -44.94 -10.37 -5.99
CA GLY A 599 -45.41 -11.19 -7.11
C GLY A 599 -46.21 -12.44 -6.72
N ARG A 600 -46.36 -12.73 -5.42
CA ARG A 600 -47.21 -13.83 -4.94
C ARG A 600 -48.62 -13.33 -4.61
N HIS A 601 -49.61 -14.01 -5.18
CA HIS A 601 -51.02 -13.76 -4.90
C HIS A 601 -51.55 -14.82 -3.96
N LEU A 602 -52.24 -14.42 -2.88
CA LEU A 602 -52.90 -15.34 -1.97
C LEU A 602 -54.39 -15.51 -2.32
N PRO A 603 -54.96 -16.70 -2.12
CA PRO A 603 -56.39 -16.91 -2.29
C PRO A 603 -57.19 -16.11 -1.25
N GLU A 604 -58.40 -15.70 -1.61
CA GLU A 604 -59.27 -14.91 -0.73
C GLU A 604 -59.52 -15.57 0.63
N SER A 605 -59.65 -16.90 0.67
CA SER A 605 -59.80 -17.66 1.92
C SER A 605 -58.64 -17.41 2.88
N ARG A 606 -57.41 -17.48 2.39
CA ARG A 606 -56.21 -17.24 3.20
C ARG A 606 -56.12 -15.78 3.66
N ILE A 607 -56.50 -14.84 2.81
CA ILE A 607 -56.53 -13.42 3.17
C ILE A 607 -57.55 -13.17 4.28
N VAL A 608 -58.73 -13.77 4.16
CA VAL A 608 -59.78 -13.70 5.17
C VAL A 608 -59.31 -14.27 6.52
N GLU A 609 -58.63 -15.42 6.53
CA GLU A 609 -58.00 -15.98 7.74
C GLU A 609 -57.00 -15.02 8.38
N VAL A 610 -56.07 -14.47 7.58
CA VAL A 610 -55.07 -13.50 8.05
C VAL A 610 -55.73 -12.25 8.63
N LEU A 611 -56.77 -11.73 7.97
CA LEU A 611 -57.53 -10.59 8.46
C LEU A 611 -58.22 -10.92 9.79
N GLN A 612 -58.88 -12.08 9.90
CA GLN A 612 -59.56 -12.51 11.12
C GLN A 612 -58.60 -12.60 12.30
N GLU A 613 -57.50 -13.36 12.16
CA GLU A 613 -56.53 -13.54 13.23
C GLU A 613 -55.93 -12.20 13.69
N LEU A 614 -55.51 -11.33 12.76
CA LEU A 614 -54.92 -10.04 13.11
C LEU A 614 -55.94 -9.09 13.75
N LEU A 615 -57.17 -9.05 13.26
CA LEU A 615 -58.20 -8.18 13.80
C LEU A 615 -58.68 -8.64 15.19
N GLU A 616 -58.64 -9.94 15.49
CA GLU A 616 -58.89 -10.47 16.83
C GLU A 616 -57.81 -9.98 17.82
N VAL A 617 -56.54 -10.08 17.44
CA VAL A 617 -55.42 -9.54 18.24
C VAL A 617 -55.57 -8.03 18.42
N LEU A 618 -55.91 -7.29 17.36
CA LEU A 618 -56.11 -5.84 17.45
C LEU A 618 -57.31 -5.45 18.32
N SER A 619 -58.39 -6.21 18.28
CA SER A 619 -59.53 -6.01 19.17
C SER A 619 -59.11 -6.06 20.64
N PHE A 620 -58.27 -7.05 21.00
CA PHE A 620 -57.69 -7.14 22.33
C PHE A 620 -56.78 -5.94 22.64
N VAL A 621 -55.83 -5.61 21.76
CA VAL A 621 -54.89 -4.47 21.94
C VAL A 621 -55.64 -3.15 22.13
N HIS A 622 -56.65 -2.89 21.31
CA HIS A 622 -57.47 -1.68 21.37
C HIS A 622 -58.34 -1.63 22.63
N SER A 623 -58.83 -2.78 23.13
CA SER A 623 -59.57 -2.86 24.41
C SER A 623 -58.72 -2.45 25.62
N LYS A 624 -57.40 -2.59 25.53
CA LYS A 624 -56.43 -2.12 26.53
C LYS A 624 -55.99 -0.66 26.29
N ASN A 625 -56.66 0.05 25.38
CA ASN A 625 -56.37 1.44 25.01
C ASN A 625 -54.94 1.63 24.48
N VAL A 626 -54.45 0.67 23.70
CA VAL A 626 -53.14 0.71 23.00
C VAL A 626 -53.37 0.79 21.49
N ILE A 627 -52.51 1.52 20.80
CA ILE A 627 -52.44 1.55 19.33
C ILE A 627 -51.05 1.02 18.96
N HIS A 628 -50.96 0.08 18.01
CA HIS A 628 -49.68 -0.56 17.66
C HIS A 628 -48.77 0.37 16.84
N ARG A 629 -49.32 1.09 15.86
CA ARG A 629 -48.64 2.13 15.04
C ARG A 629 -47.55 1.64 14.06
N ASP A 630 -47.28 0.35 13.96
CA ASP A 630 -46.24 -0.17 13.04
C ASP A 630 -46.58 -1.57 12.56
N ILE A 631 -47.85 -1.78 12.23
CA ILE A 631 -48.31 -3.06 11.68
C ILE A 631 -47.84 -3.15 10.23
N LYS A 632 -47.17 -4.25 9.93
CA LYS A 632 -46.65 -4.61 8.60
C LYS A 632 -46.31 -6.10 8.56
N PRO A 633 -46.16 -6.70 7.38
CA PRO A 633 -45.90 -8.14 7.26
C PRO A 633 -44.65 -8.63 8.02
N SER A 634 -43.60 -7.79 8.14
CA SER A 634 -42.38 -8.15 8.89
C SER A 634 -42.56 -8.19 10.41
N ASN A 635 -43.65 -7.61 10.93
CA ASN A 635 -43.96 -7.53 12.36
C ASN A 635 -45.08 -8.52 12.76
N VAL A 636 -45.37 -9.50 11.90
CA VAL A 636 -46.30 -10.60 12.18
C VAL A 636 -45.54 -11.90 11.93
N ILE A 637 -45.45 -12.77 12.93
CA ILE A 637 -44.77 -14.07 12.81
C ILE A 637 -45.82 -15.17 12.76
N LYS A 638 -45.70 -16.09 11.79
CA LYS A 638 -46.50 -17.31 11.77
C LYS A 638 -45.85 -18.34 12.69
N ARG A 639 -46.42 -18.56 13.88
CA ARG A 639 -45.82 -19.40 14.92
C ARG A 639 -45.80 -20.87 14.49
N GLN A 640 -44.61 -21.48 14.52
CA GLN A 640 -44.39 -22.84 13.99
C GLN A 640 -45.14 -23.93 14.75
N SER A 641 -45.47 -23.73 16.03
CA SER A 641 -46.09 -24.76 16.86
C SER A 641 -47.56 -25.04 16.52
N ASP A 642 -48.28 -24.03 16.04
CA ASP A 642 -49.73 -24.07 15.85
C ASP A 642 -50.25 -23.19 14.71
N ASP A 643 -49.35 -22.68 13.86
CA ASP A 643 -49.61 -21.83 12.70
C ASP A 643 -50.31 -20.49 12.96
N LYS A 644 -50.52 -20.10 14.22
CA LYS A 644 -51.16 -18.82 14.59
C LYS A 644 -50.27 -17.62 14.28
N LEU A 645 -50.89 -16.51 13.90
CA LEU A 645 -50.21 -15.23 13.71
C LEU A 645 -49.93 -14.55 15.05
N VAL A 646 -48.67 -14.19 15.30
CA VAL A 646 -48.21 -13.49 16.50
C VAL A 646 -47.74 -12.08 16.12
N LEU A 647 -48.35 -11.06 16.73
CA LEU A 647 -48.03 -9.66 16.46
C LEU A 647 -46.87 -9.21 17.36
N ILE A 648 -45.81 -8.69 16.75
CA ILE A 648 -44.57 -8.28 17.44
C ILE A 648 -44.28 -6.78 17.28
N ASP A 649 -43.35 -6.26 18.08
CA ASP A 649 -42.83 -4.88 17.98
C ASP A 649 -43.88 -3.76 18.19
N PHE A 650 -44.43 -3.71 19.41
CA PHE A 650 -45.34 -2.65 19.85
C PHE A 650 -44.61 -1.31 19.95
N GLY A 651 -44.80 -0.43 18.96
CA GLY A 651 -44.02 0.78 18.71
C GLY A 651 -44.24 1.96 19.69
N ALA A 652 -44.25 1.73 21.00
CA ALA A 652 -44.42 2.79 22.00
C ALA A 652 -43.35 3.90 21.90
N VAL A 653 -42.13 3.57 21.47
CA VAL A 653 -41.01 4.52 21.31
C VAL A 653 -41.22 5.52 20.15
N LYS A 654 -42.11 5.23 19.19
CA LYS A 654 -42.45 6.17 18.11
C LYS A 654 -43.40 7.29 18.56
N ALA A 655 -44.00 7.18 19.76
CA ALA A 655 -45.11 8.03 20.20
C ALA A 655 -44.79 9.49 20.54
N LEU A 656 -43.51 9.89 20.58
CA LEU A 656 -43.13 11.24 21.02
C LEU A 656 -42.16 11.94 20.05
N HIS A 657 -41.80 11.32 18.92
CA HIS A 657 -41.01 12.00 17.90
C HIS A 657 -41.72 13.29 17.41
N ASP A 658 -43.05 13.26 17.33
CA ASP A 658 -43.85 14.41 16.93
C ASP A 658 -43.98 15.50 18.02
N GLN A 659 -43.67 15.18 19.29
CA GLN A 659 -43.73 16.13 20.40
C GLN A 659 -42.35 16.70 20.81
N ILE A 660 -41.24 16.10 20.38
CA ILE A 660 -39.88 16.50 20.78
C ILE A 660 -39.25 17.49 19.78
N ILE A 661 -39.76 17.56 18.56
CA ILE A 661 -39.22 18.46 17.54
C ILE A 661 -39.56 19.93 17.83
N ASP A 662 -40.54 20.23 18.69
CA ASP A 662 -41.06 21.58 18.89
C ASP A 662 -40.38 22.40 20.01
N SER A 663 -39.14 22.08 20.41
CA SER A 663 -38.48 22.84 21.49
C SER A 663 -36.97 23.10 21.33
N ASP A 664 -36.47 23.47 20.14
CA ASP A 664 -35.26 24.33 19.93
C ASP A 664 -34.56 24.13 18.56
N ILE A 665 -35.16 23.45 17.57
CA ILE A 665 -34.57 23.33 16.22
C ILE A 665 -35.66 23.64 15.18
N PRO A 666 -35.50 24.63 14.28
CA PRO A 666 -36.46 24.86 13.21
C PRO A 666 -36.45 23.66 12.26
N SER A 667 -37.45 22.79 12.41
CA SER A 667 -37.65 21.60 11.59
C SER A 667 -38.12 22.01 10.19
N THR A 668 -37.17 21.97 9.26
CA THR A 668 -37.47 21.86 7.83
C THR A 668 -38.03 20.47 7.56
N ALA A 669 -39.29 20.42 7.13
CA ALA A 669 -40.02 19.25 6.62
C ALA A 669 -40.11 18.05 7.57
N THR A 670 -41.24 17.97 8.27
CA THR A 670 -41.79 16.78 8.93
C THR A 670 -42.07 15.68 7.89
N ILE A 671 -41.03 14.95 7.47
CA ILE A 671 -41.19 13.72 6.69
C ILE A 671 -41.37 12.61 7.71
N GLY A 672 -42.64 12.22 7.91
CA GLY A 672 -43.06 11.19 8.87
C GLY A 672 -42.21 9.93 8.78
N ILE A 673 -41.57 9.57 9.89
CA ILE A 673 -40.78 8.35 10.02
C ILE A 673 -41.76 7.17 10.15
N GLY A 674 -42.13 6.57 9.04
CA GLY A 674 -42.78 5.26 9.05
C GLY A 674 -42.57 4.51 7.74
N THR A 675 -42.78 3.19 7.84
CA THR A 675 -42.61 2.22 6.75
C THR A 675 -43.48 2.65 5.56
N GLN A 676 -42.87 2.90 4.39
CA GLN A 676 -43.57 3.47 3.23
C GLN A 676 -44.81 2.62 2.86
N GLY A 677 -45.99 3.25 2.94
CA GLY A 677 -47.28 2.74 2.45
C GLY A 677 -48.16 1.93 3.40
N TYR A 678 -47.71 1.50 4.59
CA TYR A 678 -48.62 0.94 5.62
C TYR A 678 -49.10 1.99 6.64
N MET A 679 -48.41 3.12 6.70
CA MET A 679 -48.70 4.20 7.63
C MET A 679 -49.75 5.15 7.03
N PRO A 680 -50.91 5.35 7.68
CA PRO A 680 -51.94 6.23 7.16
C PRO A 680 -51.66 7.72 7.40
N PRO A 681 -52.30 8.65 6.65
CA PRO A 681 -52.04 10.08 6.70
C PRO A 681 -52.16 10.71 8.10
N GLU A 682 -53.17 10.30 8.89
CA GLU A 682 -53.35 10.82 10.25
C GLU A 682 -52.24 10.39 11.20
N GLN A 683 -51.64 9.22 10.98
CA GLN A 683 -50.47 8.77 11.71
C GLN A 683 -49.20 9.50 11.24
N CYS A 684 -49.05 9.76 9.94
CA CYS A 684 -47.98 10.63 9.42
C CYS A 684 -48.04 12.04 10.01
N ALA A 685 -49.25 12.53 10.33
CA ALA A 685 -49.49 13.82 10.96
C ALA A 685 -49.39 13.77 12.51
N GLY A 686 -48.89 12.67 13.09
CA GLY A 686 -48.67 12.51 14.52
C GLY A 686 -49.94 12.31 15.36
N ASN A 687 -51.07 12.00 14.73
CA ASN A 687 -52.36 11.78 15.38
C ASN A 687 -52.89 10.35 15.13
N PRO A 688 -52.16 9.30 15.56
CA PRO A 688 -52.59 7.92 15.37
C PRO A 688 -53.89 7.63 16.13
N ARG A 689 -54.74 6.81 15.51
CA ARG A 689 -56.03 6.35 16.06
C ARG A 689 -56.10 4.83 16.02
N PHE A 690 -57.07 4.23 16.70
CA PHE A 690 -57.29 2.77 16.62
C PHE A 690 -57.52 2.30 15.18
N ASN A 691 -58.24 3.09 14.38
CA ASN A 691 -58.46 2.78 12.97
C ASN A 691 -57.27 3.10 12.04
N SER A 692 -56.15 3.60 12.58
CA SER A 692 -54.88 3.65 11.87
C SER A 692 -54.27 2.24 11.75
N ASP A 693 -54.38 1.42 12.81
CA ASP A 693 -53.95 0.01 12.77
C ASP A 693 -54.81 -0.80 11.78
N ILE A 694 -56.12 -0.50 11.69
CA ILE A 694 -57.04 -1.14 10.74
C ILE A 694 -56.62 -0.85 9.29
N TYR A 695 -56.20 0.38 9.00
CA TYR A 695 -55.68 0.73 7.68
C TYR A 695 -54.47 -0.13 7.31
N ALA A 696 -53.52 -0.29 8.23
CA ALA A 696 -52.31 -1.08 7.98
C ALA A 696 -52.62 -2.56 7.70
N VAL A 697 -53.57 -3.16 8.44
CA VAL A 697 -54.06 -4.52 8.16
C VAL A 697 -54.76 -4.61 6.80
N GLY A 698 -55.56 -3.60 6.44
CA GLY A 698 -56.20 -3.52 5.12
C GLY A 698 -55.18 -3.46 3.99
N MET A 699 -54.09 -2.70 4.17
CA MET A 699 -52.99 -2.62 3.22
C MET A 699 -52.27 -3.96 3.05
N MET A 700 -52.11 -4.74 4.12
CA MET A 700 -51.58 -6.10 4.02
C MET A 700 -52.50 -7.02 3.21
N GLY A 701 -53.82 -6.93 3.40
CA GLY A 701 -54.78 -7.68 2.60
C GLY A 701 -54.75 -7.30 1.11
N ILE A 702 -54.58 -6.01 0.79
CA ILE A 702 -54.43 -5.55 -0.60
C ILE A 702 -53.11 -6.01 -1.21
N GLN A 703 -52.01 -5.97 -0.45
CA GLN A 703 -50.73 -6.52 -0.89
C GLN A 703 -50.85 -8.02 -1.18
N ALA A 704 -51.51 -8.78 -0.31
CA ALA A 704 -51.74 -10.21 -0.49
C ALA A 704 -52.54 -10.54 -1.76
N LEU A 705 -53.50 -9.69 -2.12
CA LEU A 705 -54.30 -9.83 -3.35
C LEU A 705 -53.54 -9.44 -4.61
N THR A 706 -52.80 -8.34 -4.56
CA THR A 706 -52.16 -7.74 -5.74
C THR A 706 -50.75 -8.26 -6.00
N GLY A 707 -50.10 -8.86 -5.00
CA GLY A 707 -48.67 -9.20 -5.04
C GLY A 707 -47.75 -7.96 -5.09
N LEU A 708 -48.30 -6.75 -5.01
CA LEU A 708 -47.56 -5.48 -5.13
C LEU A 708 -47.32 -4.88 -3.75
N PRO A 709 -46.13 -4.32 -3.47
CA PRO A 709 -45.89 -3.60 -2.24
C PRO A 709 -46.71 -2.30 -2.23
N PRO A 710 -47.07 -1.76 -1.05
CA PRO A 710 -47.81 -0.50 -0.94
C PRO A 710 -47.21 0.68 -1.73
N SER A 711 -45.87 0.75 -1.86
CA SER A 711 -45.16 1.80 -2.60
C SER A 711 -45.42 1.81 -4.12
N GLN A 712 -45.88 0.68 -4.69
CA GLN A 712 -46.20 0.57 -6.12
C GLN A 712 -47.69 0.78 -6.42
N LEU A 713 -48.53 0.87 -5.39
CA LEU A 713 -49.95 1.16 -5.55
C LEU A 713 -50.13 2.67 -5.77
N LYS A 714 -50.75 3.04 -6.89
CA LYS A 714 -50.95 4.44 -7.23
C LYS A 714 -52.03 5.06 -6.35
N GLU A 715 -51.79 6.25 -5.84
CA GLU A 715 -52.82 7.06 -5.21
C GLU A 715 -53.55 7.89 -6.27
N ASN A 716 -54.86 8.01 -6.13
CA ASN A 716 -55.64 8.97 -6.91
C ASN A 716 -55.25 10.40 -6.45
N PRO A 717 -54.69 11.25 -7.33
CA PRO A 717 -54.23 12.59 -6.95
C PRO A 717 -55.34 13.52 -6.42
N GLN A 718 -56.62 13.24 -6.71
CA GLN A 718 -57.75 14.07 -6.28
C GLN A 718 -58.37 13.60 -4.96
N THR A 719 -58.38 12.30 -4.70
CA THR A 719 -59.06 11.72 -3.52
C THR A 719 -58.09 11.19 -2.47
N GLY A 720 -56.83 10.96 -2.81
CA GLY A 720 -55.84 10.28 -1.96
C GLY A 720 -56.10 8.79 -1.77
N GLU A 721 -57.10 8.23 -2.47
CA GLU A 721 -57.44 6.80 -2.36
C GLU A 721 -56.50 5.92 -3.17
N ILE A 722 -56.19 4.75 -2.63
CA ILE A 722 -55.29 3.79 -3.26
C ILE A 722 -56.01 3.04 -4.39
N GLN A 723 -55.43 3.07 -5.58
CA GLN A 723 -55.93 2.41 -6.78
C GLN A 723 -55.30 1.01 -6.89
N TRP A 724 -56.05 -0.01 -6.48
CA TRP A 724 -55.57 -1.40 -6.47
C TRP A 724 -56.53 -2.40 -7.14
N ARG A 725 -57.80 -2.01 -7.36
CA ARG A 725 -58.85 -2.90 -7.88
C ARG A 725 -58.57 -3.43 -9.29
N ASP A 726 -57.84 -2.68 -10.12
CA ASP A 726 -57.43 -3.11 -11.47
C ASP A 726 -56.22 -4.07 -11.45
N LYS A 727 -55.62 -4.31 -10.27
CA LYS A 727 -54.42 -5.12 -10.07
C LYS A 727 -54.69 -6.46 -9.38
N ALA A 728 -55.94 -6.77 -9.03
CA ALA A 728 -56.31 -8.01 -8.35
C ALA A 728 -57.65 -8.55 -8.81
N ILE A 729 -57.79 -9.88 -8.81
CA ILE A 729 -59.06 -10.58 -8.96
C ILE A 729 -59.58 -10.86 -7.55
N VAL A 730 -60.74 -10.30 -7.20
CA VAL A 730 -61.31 -10.39 -5.85
C VAL A 730 -62.84 -10.28 -5.87
N SER A 731 -63.51 -10.98 -4.95
CA SER A 731 -64.95 -10.92 -4.76
C SER A 731 -65.40 -9.50 -4.41
N PRO A 732 -66.59 -9.05 -4.88
CA PRO A 732 -67.09 -7.71 -4.57
C PRO A 732 -67.19 -7.43 -3.07
N ALA A 733 -67.47 -8.47 -2.27
CA ALA A 733 -67.64 -8.37 -0.82
C ALA A 733 -66.31 -8.13 -0.10
N LEU A 734 -65.30 -9.00 -0.28
CA LEU A 734 -63.97 -8.81 0.34
C LEU A 734 -63.35 -7.50 -0.10
N ALA A 735 -63.52 -7.17 -1.38
CA ALA A 735 -62.95 -5.97 -1.93
C ALA A 735 -63.60 -4.70 -1.35
N ALA A 736 -64.92 -4.70 -1.09
CA ALA A 736 -65.59 -3.58 -0.42
C ALA A 736 -65.07 -3.37 1.01
N ILE A 737 -64.83 -4.47 1.74
CA ILE A 737 -64.25 -4.44 3.09
C ILE A 737 -62.85 -3.82 3.05
N LEU A 738 -61.95 -4.34 2.21
CA LEU A 738 -60.59 -3.82 2.09
C LEU A 738 -60.56 -2.35 1.66
N THR A 739 -61.37 -1.95 0.68
CA THR A 739 -61.51 -0.55 0.26
C THR A 739 -61.94 0.35 1.43
N LYS A 740 -62.86 -0.10 2.28
CA LYS A 740 -63.30 0.66 3.45
C LYS A 740 -62.26 0.67 4.58
N MET A 741 -61.48 -0.40 4.75
CA MET A 741 -60.36 -0.43 5.71
C MET A 741 -59.28 0.61 5.37
N VAL A 742 -58.97 0.80 4.08
CA VAL A 742 -57.89 1.69 3.61
C VAL A 742 -58.35 3.06 3.12
N HIS A 743 -59.59 3.45 3.43
CA HIS A 743 -60.15 4.73 2.97
C HIS A 743 -59.28 5.92 3.41
N TYR A 744 -58.95 6.87 2.55
CA TYR A 744 -58.03 7.99 2.89
C TYR A 744 -58.48 8.76 4.15
N ASP A 745 -59.74 9.20 4.17
CA ASP A 745 -60.38 9.82 5.35
C ASP A 745 -60.65 8.77 6.46
N PHE A 746 -59.97 8.93 7.60
CA PHE A 746 -60.10 8.04 8.75
C PHE A 746 -61.52 8.03 9.35
N GLN A 747 -62.35 9.07 9.16
CA GLN A 747 -63.72 9.09 9.67
C GLN A 747 -64.64 8.14 8.89
N LYS A 748 -64.30 7.84 7.64
CA LYS A 748 -65.06 6.95 6.75
C LYS A 748 -64.58 5.50 6.80
N ARG A 749 -63.43 5.22 7.44
CA ARG A 749 -62.97 3.86 7.75
C ARG A 749 -63.87 3.19 8.79
N TYR A 750 -63.67 1.88 8.96
CA TYR A 750 -64.16 1.20 10.16
C TYR A 750 -63.60 1.85 11.43
N GLN A 751 -64.45 2.01 12.45
CA GLN A 751 -64.07 2.69 13.69
C GLN A 751 -63.53 1.72 14.76
N SER A 752 -63.71 0.41 14.58
CA SER A 752 -63.19 -0.62 15.49
C SER A 752 -62.84 -1.90 14.73
N ALA A 753 -61.86 -2.67 15.24
CA ALA A 753 -61.48 -3.96 14.65
C ALA A 753 -62.65 -4.97 14.65
N ILE A 754 -63.49 -4.93 15.69
CA ILE A 754 -64.70 -5.76 15.81
C ILE A 754 -65.67 -5.52 14.65
N ALA A 755 -65.85 -4.27 14.22
CA ALA A 755 -66.74 -3.96 13.10
C ALA A 755 -66.23 -4.53 11.77
N VAL A 756 -64.91 -4.64 11.60
CA VAL A 756 -64.32 -5.31 10.43
C VAL A 756 -64.49 -6.82 10.54
N LEU A 757 -64.23 -7.42 11.71
CA LEU A 757 -64.39 -8.85 11.96
C LEU A 757 -65.80 -9.34 11.63
N GLN A 758 -66.83 -8.58 12.00
CA GLN A 758 -68.22 -8.90 11.70
C GLN A 758 -68.47 -9.02 10.19
N ASP A 759 -67.99 -8.05 9.41
CA ASP A 759 -68.15 -8.05 7.96
C ASP A 759 -67.32 -9.17 7.28
N VAL A 760 -66.08 -9.40 7.73
CA VAL A 760 -65.20 -10.47 7.19
C VAL A 760 -65.76 -11.87 7.48
N THR A 761 -66.36 -12.09 8.65
CA THR A 761 -66.97 -13.37 9.02
C THR A 761 -68.21 -13.67 8.18
N GLN A 762 -68.99 -12.64 7.79
CA GLN A 762 -70.13 -12.82 6.90
C GLN A 762 -69.73 -13.28 5.49
N VAL A 763 -68.60 -12.79 4.97
CA VAL A 763 -68.04 -13.25 3.68
C VAL A 763 -67.64 -14.73 3.73
N SER A 764 -67.05 -15.16 4.85
CA SER A 764 -66.65 -16.57 5.10
C SER A 764 -67.85 -17.52 5.12
N ASN A 765 -68.96 -17.08 5.73
CA ASN A 765 -70.18 -17.89 5.82
C ASN A 765 -70.89 -18.00 4.47
N LEU A 766 -70.88 -16.94 3.63
CA LEU A 766 -71.50 -16.94 2.31
C LEU A 766 -70.75 -17.80 1.28
N SER A 767 -69.41 -17.82 1.31
CA SER A 767 -68.62 -18.73 0.46
C SER A 767 -68.82 -20.19 0.84
N THR A 768 -68.97 -20.49 2.14
CA THR A 768 -69.26 -21.83 2.65
C THR A 768 -70.66 -22.31 2.21
N ILE A 769 -71.66 -21.42 2.21
CA ILE A 769 -73.02 -21.76 1.73
C ILE A 769 -73.03 -22.01 0.22
N SER A 770 -72.26 -21.26 -0.58
CA SER A 770 -72.16 -21.47 -2.03
C SER A 770 -71.57 -22.84 -2.38
N LEU A 771 -70.54 -23.29 -1.65
CA LEU A 771 -69.94 -24.62 -1.83
C LEU A 771 -70.90 -25.76 -1.49
N VAL A 772 -71.69 -25.61 -0.42
CA VAL A 772 -72.72 -26.61 -0.04
C VAL A 772 -73.89 -26.64 -1.03
N LEU A 773 -74.22 -25.49 -1.64
CA LEU A 773 -75.29 -25.41 -2.64
C LEU A 773 -74.86 -26.01 -3.99
N ASP A 774 -73.58 -25.84 -4.39
CA ASP A 774 -73.02 -26.49 -5.57
C ASP A 774 -72.94 -28.01 -5.40
N ASP A 775 -72.60 -28.52 -4.21
CA ASP A 775 -72.64 -29.96 -3.89
C ASP A 775 -74.06 -30.54 -3.92
N LEU A 776 -75.06 -29.76 -3.50
CA LEU A 776 -76.49 -30.14 -3.57
C LEU A 776 -77.06 -30.08 -5.00
N LEU A 777 -76.53 -29.17 -5.85
CA LEU A 777 -76.90 -29.05 -7.26
C LEU A 777 -76.19 -30.11 -8.14
N ALA A 778 -75.00 -30.57 -7.73
CA ALA A 778 -74.30 -31.66 -8.39
C ALA A 778 -75.11 -32.97 -8.36
N ASP A 779 -75.84 -33.23 -7.28
CA ASP A 779 -76.71 -34.42 -7.15
C ASP A 779 -77.94 -34.38 -8.10
N GLU A 780 -78.37 -33.19 -8.53
CA GLU A 780 -79.49 -33.01 -9.48
C GLU A 780 -79.02 -33.04 -10.95
N LEU A 781 -77.71 -32.88 -11.21
CA LEU A 781 -77.08 -32.89 -12.54
C LEU A 781 -76.50 -34.26 -12.97
N LEU A 782 -76.45 -35.26 -12.06
CA LEU A 782 -75.99 -36.63 -12.36
C LEU A 782 -77.00 -37.49 -13.14
N ALA A 783 -78.13 -36.93 -13.58
CA ALA A 783 -79.15 -37.66 -14.35
C ALA A 783 -78.91 -37.69 -15.88
N ASP A 784 -78.03 -36.85 -16.42
CA ASP A 784 -77.66 -36.89 -17.85
C ASP A 784 -76.15 -37.06 -17.98
N GLY A 785 -75.74 -38.33 -18.09
CA GLY A 785 -74.34 -38.75 -18.16
C GLY A 785 -73.63 -38.21 -19.40
N LEU A 786 -72.76 -37.23 -19.20
CA LEU A 786 -71.54 -37.01 -19.98
C LEU A 786 -70.41 -36.73 -18.99
N GLY A 787 -69.40 -37.60 -19.05
CA GLY A 787 -68.29 -37.68 -18.12
C GLY A 787 -67.39 -36.44 -18.12
N GLU A 788 -66.83 -36.24 -16.94
CA GLU A 788 -65.92 -35.20 -16.48
C GLU A 788 -64.61 -35.17 -17.29
N ASP A 789 -64.17 -33.96 -17.65
CA ASP A 789 -62.76 -33.60 -17.45
C ASP A 789 -62.62 -32.11 -17.10
N GLU A 790 -61.63 -31.83 -16.27
CA GLU A 790 -61.58 -30.86 -15.18
C GLU A 790 -61.62 -29.36 -15.52
N THR A 791 -62.19 -28.61 -14.57
CA THR A 791 -62.10 -27.16 -14.42
C THR A 791 -60.64 -26.69 -14.26
N MET A 792 -59.95 -26.41 -15.37
CA MET A 792 -58.70 -25.66 -15.35
C MET A 792 -58.95 -24.19 -14.99
N THR A 793 -58.28 -23.74 -13.93
CA THR A 793 -57.90 -22.34 -13.70
C THR A 793 -57.36 -21.73 -15.00
N ARG A 794 -57.96 -20.61 -15.43
CA ARG A 794 -57.52 -19.89 -16.63
C ARG A 794 -56.04 -19.50 -16.50
N PRO A 795 -55.21 -19.67 -17.55
CA PRO A 795 -53.82 -19.23 -17.52
C PRO A 795 -53.74 -17.71 -17.39
N TRP A 796 -52.72 -17.26 -16.66
CA TRP A 796 -52.35 -15.85 -16.50
C TRP A 796 -52.11 -15.19 -17.87
N PRO A 797 -52.67 -14.01 -18.18
CA PRO A 797 -52.38 -13.32 -19.43
C PRO A 797 -50.91 -12.92 -19.51
N ALA A 798 -50.23 -13.27 -20.60
CA ALA A 798 -48.80 -12.97 -20.82
C ALA A 798 -48.45 -11.47 -20.81
N ALA A 799 -49.44 -10.58 -20.92
CA ALA A 799 -49.27 -9.13 -21.00
C ALA A 799 -48.74 -8.46 -19.71
N PHE A 800 -48.57 -9.20 -18.61
CA PHE A 800 -48.06 -8.66 -17.34
C PHE A 800 -46.60 -9.07 -17.04
N ALA A 801 -45.95 -9.83 -17.92
CA ALA A 801 -44.60 -10.36 -17.71
C ALA A 801 -43.46 -9.42 -18.20
N GLU A 802 -43.78 -8.31 -18.89
CA GLU A 802 -42.76 -7.54 -19.63
C GLU A 802 -41.96 -6.52 -18.80
N ASP A 803 -42.22 -6.33 -17.50
CA ASP A 803 -41.57 -5.28 -16.69
C ASP A 803 -40.78 -5.78 -15.44
N LEU A 804 -40.34 -7.05 -15.40
CA LEU A 804 -39.47 -7.54 -14.32
C LEU A 804 -38.01 -7.71 -14.79
N PRO A 805 -37.00 -7.25 -14.00
CA PRO A 805 -35.61 -7.53 -14.30
C PRO A 805 -35.31 -9.04 -14.17
N PRO A 806 -34.35 -9.59 -14.95
CA PRO A 806 -34.11 -11.03 -15.00
C PRO A 806 -33.56 -11.54 -13.66
N THR A 807 -34.22 -12.55 -13.10
CA THR A 807 -33.71 -13.33 -11.96
C THR A 807 -32.72 -14.39 -12.45
N GLU A 808 -31.53 -14.44 -11.85
CA GLU A 808 -30.61 -15.56 -12.06
C GLU A 808 -31.20 -16.86 -11.47
N PRO A 809 -31.02 -18.01 -12.12
CA PRO A 809 -31.47 -19.29 -11.60
C PRO A 809 -30.61 -19.72 -10.38
N PRO A 810 -31.20 -20.44 -9.41
CA PRO A 810 -30.47 -20.91 -8.24
C PRO A 810 -29.35 -21.90 -8.63
N PRO A 811 -28.26 -21.97 -7.84
CA PRO A 811 -27.20 -22.94 -8.06
C PRO A 811 -27.78 -24.36 -7.91
N THR A 812 -27.41 -25.23 -8.85
CA THR A 812 -27.73 -26.66 -8.84
C THR A 812 -26.89 -27.36 -7.78
N GLU A 813 -27.52 -28.28 -7.04
CA GLU A 813 -26.98 -29.04 -5.90
C GLU A 813 -25.65 -29.75 -6.15
#